data_AF-L8A396-F1
#
_entry.id   AF-L8A396-F1
#
_cell.length_a   1.000
_cell.length_b   1.000
_cell.length_c   1.000
_cell.angle_alpha   90.00
_cell.angle_beta   90.00
_cell.angle_gamma   90.00
#
_symmetry.space_group_name_H-M   'P 1'
#
loop_
_entity.id
_entity.type
_entity.pdbx_description
1 polymer ?
#
loop_
_entity_poly.entity_id
_entity_poly.type
_entity_poly.pdbx_seq_one_letter_code
_entity_poly.pdbx_strand_id
1 'polypeptide(L)'
;MKSLVFLFTEYDSRKENRVRTIVFGEVKWKVKRIENERKLQRKSKRGRRGELSREELLLISDDIGEIEYTFEELLEIFIEDCELRNLREHTIKYYRSELNAFVKLLKEQEIELRVSEWTGETIKRNVIMYMKEKGLKTVSINSRLRAMRAFFNFLEGRNLIKSNPMKDIKLLKDRKRIVETFDNQQIKALFKACDLRTFVGLRDYTIMMLLLETGVRVNELVSIKTTDIIWEQKVIRIRNTKGGFERFVPIQDKMINQLKKYIAVRGSIPVRSFSGDLIKKSPLGMIQGCQPHHSPYQGGLQMNCTQNYKIDQVTEQTLVVGIDIAKRTHYACFVDDRGRVLRKSFPIFQSKEGFQQLYKAIQGAMQAFGKSEVIVAVEPTGHYWLNLAYFLEEHGIPLVMVNPAHVCRSKELDDNLPTKHDAKDALVIARLAKDGRFLVPRLLHEIEADLRVGSTLKEKLRKEQTAVKNAIVRWTDRYFPEFWTVFRDLGKTALSVLEWTPLPADMAGRTVEELLEVYRQSEGMKCPQKAKIQALINTAKDSIGVTEGTAMARFEIAAFVRRYRQLEAEIAALDAELKALVQTTMEYQWLKTVDGLGDATIIDLLAEIGSFAHYRDPRQLVKLAGLTLKENSSGQRKGQKHISKRGRKRLRSVLFRAMIPLIRHNEAFRELHEYYTTRSVNPLTGKQSIVALCRKLLNVLFAICTKKQAFDAERMRRDVLSHVPHRAA
;
A
#
# COMPACT_ATOMS: atom_id res chain seq x y z
N MET A 1 -23.43 15.02 64.32
CA MET A 1 -24.11 16.14 64.97
C MET A 1 -23.06 16.89 65.77
N LYS A 2 -22.71 18.13 65.36
CA LYS A 2 -21.87 19.12 66.09
C LYS A 2 -20.42 18.62 66.42
N SER A 3 -19.44 19.42 66.82
CA SER A 3 -19.50 20.60 67.68
C SER A 3 -18.17 21.37 67.67
N LEU A 4 -18.22 22.63 68.12
CA LEU A 4 -17.10 23.45 68.61
C LEU A 4 -16.08 22.65 69.46
N VAL A 5 -14.81 23.10 69.48
CA VAL A 5 -14.09 23.65 70.66
C VAL A 5 -12.54 23.71 70.42
N PHE A 6 -12.00 24.93 70.60
CA PHE A 6 -10.71 25.37 71.19
C PHE A 6 -9.31 25.24 70.52
N LEU A 7 -8.66 26.43 70.46
CA LEU A 7 -7.32 26.91 70.87
C LEU A 7 -5.97 26.36 70.33
N PHE A 8 -5.18 27.37 69.89
CA PHE A 8 -3.75 27.69 70.12
C PHE A 8 -2.59 26.87 69.53
N THR A 9 -1.86 27.59 68.65
CA THR A 9 -0.40 27.83 68.53
C THR A 9 0.66 26.78 68.90
N GLU A 10 1.59 26.69 67.94
CA GLU A 10 3.06 26.63 68.05
C GLU A 10 3.80 25.32 68.41
N TYR A 11 4.87 25.17 67.62
CA TYR A 11 6.22 24.73 67.97
C TYR A 11 6.72 23.36 67.52
N ASP A 12 8.00 23.42 67.22
CA ASP A 12 8.84 22.66 66.30
C ASP A 12 9.65 21.56 67.01
N SER A 13 10.20 20.66 66.20
CA SER A 13 11.52 20.04 66.36
C SER A 13 11.69 18.65 67.03
N ARG A 14 12.25 17.74 66.20
CA ARG A 14 13.43 16.85 66.41
C ARG A 14 13.34 15.39 66.94
N LYS A 15 14.17 14.56 66.26
CA LYS A 15 14.85 13.26 66.55
C LYS A 15 14.09 11.95 66.25
N GLU A 16 14.46 11.21 65.19
CA GLU A 16 15.49 10.11 65.08
C GLU A 16 15.13 8.86 65.94
N ASN A 17 15.09 7.60 65.49
CA ASN A 17 15.95 6.86 64.56
C ASN A 17 15.37 5.43 64.30
N ARG A 18 15.42 4.86 63.07
CA ARG A 18 15.76 3.42 62.76
C ARG A 18 15.56 2.99 61.29
N VAL A 19 16.69 2.95 60.57
CA VAL A 19 17.23 1.92 59.62
C VAL A 19 16.45 1.45 58.36
N ARG A 20 16.89 2.03 57.22
CA ARG A 20 17.30 1.50 55.88
C ARG A 20 16.37 0.59 55.03
N THR A 21 16.04 1.07 53.82
CA THR A 21 16.52 0.54 52.50
C THR A 21 16.22 1.56 51.39
N ILE A 22 17.20 1.81 50.51
CA ILE A 22 17.16 2.73 49.36
C ILE A 22 16.60 1.99 48.14
N VAL A 23 15.63 2.56 47.42
CA VAL A 23 15.47 2.31 45.98
C VAL A 23 15.06 3.60 45.25
N PHE A 24 15.92 4.04 44.34
CA PHE A 24 15.73 5.11 43.37
C PHE A 24 14.69 4.75 42.32
N GLY A 25 13.91 5.75 41.87
CA GLY A 25 13.39 5.74 40.50
C GLY A 25 11.91 6.09 40.35
N GLU A 26 11.48 7.30 40.71
CA GLU A 26 10.09 7.70 40.40
C GLU A 26 9.84 9.22 40.36
N VAL A 27 10.70 10.03 39.73
CA VAL A 27 10.50 11.51 39.76
C VAL A 27 10.49 12.21 38.40
N LYS A 28 10.89 11.59 37.28
CA LYS A 28 10.83 12.26 35.96
C LYS A 28 9.54 12.04 35.15
N TRP A 29 8.69 11.08 35.53
CA TRP A 29 7.38 10.85 34.88
C TRP A 29 6.22 11.59 35.57
N LYS A 30 6.38 11.99 36.84
CA LYS A 30 5.36 12.74 37.57
C LYS A 30 5.31 14.21 37.16
N VAL A 31 6.41 14.88 36.80
CA VAL A 31 6.37 16.31 36.45
C VAL A 31 5.60 16.59 35.14
N LYS A 32 5.78 15.78 34.08
CA LYS A 32 5.03 15.94 32.81
C LYS A 32 3.57 15.47 32.90
N ARG A 33 3.29 14.49 33.76
CA ARG A 33 1.92 14.00 34.00
C ARG A 33 1.16 14.95 34.91
N ILE A 34 1.80 15.57 35.92
CA ILE A 34 1.23 16.63 36.75
C ILE A 34 1.04 17.91 35.93
N GLU A 35 1.86 18.21 34.92
CA GLU A 35 1.65 19.38 34.06
C GLU A 35 0.50 19.18 33.04
N ASN A 36 0.31 17.96 32.55
CA ASN A 36 -0.84 17.58 31.71
C ASN A 36 -2.13 17.34 32.51
N GLU A 37 -2.06 16.76 33.71
CA GLU A 37 -3.19 16.64 34.64
C GLU A 37 -3.55 18.00 35.24
N ARG A 38 -2.58 18.91 35.49
CA ARG A 38 -2.87 20.31 35.83
C ARG A 38 -3.43 21.09 34.64
N LYS A 39 -3.06 20.80 33.39
CA LYS A 39 -3.72 21.38 32.19
C LYS A 39 -5.14 20.85 32.00
N LEU A 40 -5.40 19.56 32.26
CA LEU A 40 -6.75 18.98 32.22
C LEU A 40 -7.61 19.44 33.42
N GLN A 41 -7.06 19.46 34.64
CA GLN A 41 -7.75 19.97 35.83
C GLN A 41 -7.93 21.50 35.79
N ARG A 42 -7.02 22.27 35.14
CA ARG A 42 -7.27 23.70 34.86
C ARG A 42 -8.37 23.93 33.81
N LYS A 43 -8.64 22.95 32.93
CA LYS A 43 -9.83 22.97 32.06
C LYS A 43 -11.11 22.58 32.82
N SER A 44 -11.04 21.69 33.82
CA SER A 44 -12.23 21.24 34.57
C SER A 44 -12.54 22.04 35.86
N LYS A 45 -11.67 22.94 36.30
CA LYS A 45 -11.88 23.83 37.48
C LYS A 45 -12.03 25.32 37.13
N ARG A 46 -12.12 25.69 35.85
CA ARG A 46 -12.69 26.99 35.49
C ARG A 46 -14.20 26.84 35.60
N GLY A 47 -14.86 27.65 36.44
CA GLY A 47 -16.30 27.84 36.36
C GLY A 47 -16.69 28.01 34.89
N ARG A 48 -17.86 27.45 34.52
CA ARG A 48 -18.40 27.64 33.16
C ARG A 48 -18.18 29.09 32.77
N ARG A 49 -17.55 29.32 31.61
CA ARG A 49 -17.54 30.67 31.04
C ARG A 49 -19.03 31.07 30.91
N GLY A 50 -19.37 32.28 31.34
CA GLY A 50 -20.74 32.80 31.19
C GLY A 50 -21.16 32.86 29.71
N GLU A 51 -20.18 32.86 28.81
CA GLU A 51 -20.33 32.80 27.37
C GLU A 51 -19.86 31.45 26.83
N LEU A 52 -20.65 30.88 25.90
CA LEU A 52 -20.33 29.64 25.20
C LEU A 52 -19.14 29.84 24.25
N SER A 53 -18.28 28.82 24.11
CA SER A 53 -17.23 28.85 23.07
C SER A 53 -17.84 28.75 21.67
N ARG A 54 -17.12 29.20 20.63
CA ARG A 54 -17.58 29.13 19.22
C ARG A 54 -17.98 27.71 18.79
N GLU A 55 -17.23 26.70 19.24
CA GLU A 55 -17.51 25.28 18.99
C GLU A 55 -18.79 24.81 19.70
N GLU A 56 -19.08 25.38 20.87
CA GLU A 56 -20.32 25.11 21.62
C GLU A 56 -21.51 25.85 21.03
N LEU A 57 -21.36 27.11 20.60
CA LEU A 57 -22.42 27.88 19.92
C LEU A 57 -22.90 27.18 18.63
N LEU A 58 -21.97 26.57 17.88
CA LEU A 58 -22.27 25.78 16.67
C LEU A 58 -23.13 24.53 16.94
N LEU A 59 -23.23 24.07 18.19
CA LEU A 59 -24.01 22.89 18.58
C LEU A 59 -25.45 23.22 19.02
N ILE A 60 -25.80 24.50 19.21
CA ILE A 60 -27.05 24.91 19.88
C ILE A 60 -27.89 25.90 19.07
N SER A 61 -27.44 26.29 17.88
CA SER A 61 -28.11 27.27 17.04
C SER A 61 -28.30 26.69 15.65
N ASP A 62 -29.55 26.38 15.30
CA ASP A 62 -29.97 26.02 13.94
C ASP A 62 -30.08 27.26 13.01
N ASP A 63 -29.78 28.47 13.49
CA ASP A 63 -29.94 29.73 12.76
C ASP A 63 -28.89 30.79 13.17
N ILE A 64 -27.64 30.69 12.71
CA ILE A 64 -26.70 31.84 12.73
C ILE A 64 -25.88 31.85 11.43
N GLY A 65 -25.83 33.03 10.81
CA GLY A 65 -25.09 33.34 9.59
C GLY A 65 -23.62 32.93 9.61
N GLU A 66 -23.09 32.79 8.39
CA GLU A 66 -21.75 32.33 8.06
C GLU A 66 -20.68 32.85 9.03
N ILE A 67 -20.22 32.00 9.96
CA ILE A 67 -18.98 32.27 10.69
C ILE A 67 -17.84 32.12 9.68
N GLU A 68 -17.47 33.24 9.07
CA GLU A 68 -16.43 33.29 8.05
C GLU A 68 -15.06 33.20 8.72
N TYR A 69 -14.37 32.08 8.51
CA TYR A 69 -12.98 31.93 8.97
C TYR A 69 -12.05 32.75 8.09
N THR A 70 -11.11 33.46 8.72
CA THR A 70 -10.01 34.07 8.00
C THR A 70 -9.09 33.02 7.38
N PHE A 71 -8.36 33.38 6.33
CA PHE A 71 -7.39 32.47 5.73
C PHE A 71 -6.33 32.02 6.74
N GLU A 72 -5.85 32.93 7.58
CA GLU A 72 -4.84 32.66 8.59
C GLU A 72 -5.32 31.62 9.62
N GLU A 73 -6.56 31.71 10.10
CA GLU A 73 -7.16 30.71 10.98
C GLU A 73 -7.26 29.34 10.28
N LEU A 74 -7.72 29.31 9.03
CA LEU A 74 -7.81 28.06 8.26
C LEU A 74 -6.43 27.44 7.99
N LEU A 75 -5.41 28.27 7.76
CA LEU A 75 -4.04 27.84 7.61
C LEU A 75 -3.52 27.20 8.90
N GLU A 76 -3.72 27.81 10.06
CA GLU A 76 -3.28 27.21 11.32
C GLU A 76 -4.01 25.89 11.60
N ILE A 77 -5.33 25.82 11.38
CA ILE A 77 -6.10 24.57 11.50
C ILE A 77 -5.53 23.47 10.57
N PHE A 78 -5.13 23.83 9.35
CA PHE A 78 -4.49 22.90 8.43
C PHE A 78 -3.09 22.47 8.88
N ILE A 79 -2.29 23.39 9.42
CA ILE A 79 -0.94 23.10 9.89
C ILE A 79 -0.98 22.20 11.13
N GLU A 80 -1.88 22.47 12.07
CA GLU A 80 -2.13 21.60 13.22
C GLU A 80 -2.53 20.19 12.77
N ASP A 81 -3.40 20.05 11.76
CA ASP A 81 -3.73 18.75 11.18
C ASP A 81 -2.51 18.06 10.54
N CYS A 82 -1.66 18.81 9.83
CA CYS A 82 -0.40 18.29 9.29
C CYS A 82 0.54 17.79 10.38
N GLU A 83 0.63 18.48 11.51
CA GLU A 83 1.41 18.08 12.69
C GLU A 83 0.82 16.84 13.36
N LEU A 84 -0.52 16.79 13.52
CA LEU A 84 -1.24 15.62 14.05
C LEU A 84 -1.05 14.37 13.17
N ARG A 85 -0.97 14.55 11.85
CA ARG A 85 -0.62 13.49 10.89
C ARG A 85 0.86 13.12 10.90
N ASN A 86 1.66 13.78 11.74
CA ASN A 86 3.09 13.55 11.92
C ASN A 86 3.85 13.67 10.57
N LEU A 87 3.46 14.66 9.76
CA LEU A 87 4.20 15.03 8.55
C LEU A 87 5.59 15.55 8.93
N ARG A 88 6.54 15.45 7.99
CA ARG A 88 7.90 15.95 8.24
C ARG A 88 7.87 17.46 8.37
N GLU A 89 8.71 17.99 9.25
CA GLU A 89 8.81 19.44 9.49
C GLU A 89 9.04 20.24 8.19
N HIS A 90 9.88 19.74 7.29
CA HIS A 90 10.09 20.38 5.98
C HIS A 90 8.84 20.38 5.09
N THR A 91 7.96 19.37 5.22
CA THR A 91 6.70 19.29 4.49
C THR A 91 5.69 20.31 5.04
N ILE A 92 5.69 20.51 6.36
CA ILE A 92 4.87 21.54 7.02
C ILE A 92 5.36 22.94 6.61
N LYS A 93 6.68 23.18 6.67
CA LYS A 93 7.32 24.42 6.19
C LYS A 93 7.01 24.68 4.71
N TYR A 94 7.05 23.64 3.88
CA TYR A 94 6.68 23.71 2.47
C TYR A 94 5.24 24.20 2.28
N TYR A 95 4.27 23.57 2.97
CA TYR A 95 2.86 23.98 2.86
C TYR A 95 2.67 25.44 3.31
N ARG A 96 3.21 25.79 4.48
CA ARG A 96 3.13 27.16 5.02
C ARG A 96 3.72 28.19 4.04
N SER A 97 4.90 27.89 3.48
CA SER A 97 5.57 28.78 2.52
C SER A 97 4.77 28.96 1.23
N GLU A 98 4.25 27.88 0.64
CA GLU A 98 3.53 27.96 -0.64
C GLU A 98 2.14 28.60 -0.49
N LEU A 99 1.46 28.34 0.63
CA LEU A 99 0.16 28.94 0.93
C LEU A 99 0.27 30.44 1.25
N ASN A 100 1.30 30.85 2.01
CA ASN A 100 1.59 32.27 2.22
C ASN A 100 1.98 32.98 0.91
N ALA A 101 2.75 32.33 0.04
CA ALA A 101 3.08 32.86 -1.26
C ALA A 101 1.84 33.00 -2.15
N PHE A 102 0.90 32.05 -2.08
CA PHE A 102 -0.40 32.15 -2.75
C PHE A 102 -1.20 33.37 -2.26
N VAL A 103 -1.34 33.56 -0.95
CA VAL A 103 -2.04 34.74 -0.40
C VAL A 103 -1.37 36.03 -0.80
N LYS A 104 -0.03 36.08 -0.82
CA LYS A 104 0.71 37.25 -1.27
C LYS A 104 0.35 37.63 -2.72
N LEU A 105 0.21 36.66 -3.62
CA LEU A 105 -0.20 36.94 -5.01
C LEU A 105 -1.61 37.55 -5.08
N LEU A 106 -2.53 37.11 -4.22
CA LEU A 106 -3.87 37.68 -4.16
C LEU A 106 -3.86 39.11 -3.59
N LYS A 107 -3.09 39.35 -2.52
CA LYS A 107 -2.90 40.70 -1.94
C LYS A 107 -2.28 41.69 -2.94
N GLU A 108 -1.32 41.24 -3.74
CA GLU A 108 -0.69 42.06 -4.81
C GLU A 108 -1.66 42.48 -5.92
N GLN A 109 -2.81 41.80 -6.03
CA GLN A 109 -3.90 42.12 -6.96
C GLN A 109 -5.11 42.72 -6.25
N GLU A 110 -4.96 43.09 -4.97
CA GLU A 110 -6.03 43.66 -4.13
C GLU A 110 -7.28 42.77 -4.03
N ILE A 111 -7.10 41.44 -4.10
CA ILE A 111 -8.19 40.46 -4.01
C ILE A 111 -8.48 40.15 -2.55
N GLU A 112 -9.76 40.19 -2.19
CA GLU A 112 -10.21 39.90 -0.84
C GLU A 112 -9.93 38.43 -0.45
N LEU A 113 -9.54 38.22 0.82
CA LEU A 113 -9.10 36.92 1.33
C LEU A 113 -10.25 36.09 1.92
N ARG A 114 -11.40 36.14 1.27
CA ARG A 114 -12.57 35.32 1.62
C ARG A 114 -12.50 33.99 0.90
N VAL A 115 -12.09 32.96 1.67
CA VAL A 115 -11.87 31.60 1.14
C VAL A 115 -13.17 31.00 0.57
N SER A 116 -14.31 31.39 1.12
CA SER A 116 -15.69 31.08 0.70
C SER A 116 -16.02 31.53 -0.73
N GLU A 117 -15.49 32.67 -1.15
CA GLU A 117 -15.82 33.32 -2.44
C GLU A 117 -14.88 32.90 -3.58
N TRP A 118 -13.76 32.25 -3.26
CA TRP A 118 -12.80 31.82 -4.27
C TRP A 118 -13.33 30.66 -5.11
N THR A 119 -13.27 30.83 -6.43
CA THR A 119 -13.71 29.83 -7.40
C THR A 119 -12.52 29.29 -8.19
N GLY A 120 -12.76 28.24 -9.00
CA GLY A 120 -11.75 27.77 -9.95
C GLY A 120 -11.29 28.86 -10.92
N GLU A 121 -12.14 29.84 -11.24
CA GLU A 121 -11.77 30.96 -12.10
C GLU A 121 -10.79 31.91 -11.42
N THR A 122 -11.00 32.21 -10.12
CA THR A 122 -10.05 32.95 -9.28
C THR A 122 -8.67 32.29 -9.31
N ILE A 123 -8.61 30.96 -9.23
CA ILE A 123 -7.33 30.23 -9.30
C ILE A 123 -6.70 30.32 -10.70
N LYS A 124 -7.48 30.19 -11.78
CA LYS A 124 -6.95 30.27 -13.14
C LYS A 124 -6.40 31.67 -13.46
N ARG A 125 -7.20 32.71 -13.24
CA ARG A 125 -6.87 34.08 -13.61
C ARG A 125 -5.86 34.68 -12.65
N ASN A 126 -6.18 34.71 -11.36
CA ASN A 126 -5.42 35.48 -10.38
C ASN A 126 -4.25 34.72 -9.76
N VAL A 127 -4.13 33.41 -9.99
CA VAL A 127 -2.98 32.62 -9.52
C VAL A 127 -2.18 32.13 -10.72
N ILE A 128 -2.77 31.31 -11.59
CA ILE A 128 -2.03 30.66 -12.68
C ILE A 128 -1.57 31.66 -13.76
N MET A 129 -2.48 32.48 -14.30
CA MET A 129 -2.12 33.46 -15.35
C MET A 129 -1.21 34.55 -14.80
N TYR A 130 -1.53 35.10 -13.63
CA TYR A 130 -0.67 36.09 -12.96
C TYR A 130 0.77 35.58 -12.72
N MET A 131 0.93 34.33 -12.27
CA MET A 131 2.28 33.74 -12.14
C MET A 131 3.00 33.55 -13.48
N LYS A 132 2.26 33.26 -14.57
CA LYS A 132 2.85 33.15 -15.91
C LYS A 132 3.30 34.51 -16.42
N GLU A 133 2.51 35.55 -16.22
CA GLU A 133 2.82 36.93 -16.61
C GLU A 133 4.05 37.44 -15.85
N LYS A 134 4.18 37.10 -14.56
CA LYS A 134 5.41 37.34 -13.78
C LYS A 134 6.60 36.45 -14.16
N GLY A 135 6.47 35.60 -15.18
CA GLY A 135 7.56 34.77 -15.70
C GLY A 135 7.97 33.61 -14.78
N LEU A 136 7.12 33.16 -13.86
CA LEU A 136 7.45 32.02 -12.99
C LEU A 136 7.54 30.72 -13.80
N LYS A 137 8.53 29.89 -13.46
CA LYS A 137 8.70 28.56 -14.04
C LYS A 137 7.48 27.67 -13.74
N THR A 138 7.08 26.84 -14.70
CA THR A 138 5.98 25.86 -14.59
C THR A 138 6.10 24.96 -13.36
N VAL A 139 7.32 24.55 -12.99
CA VAL A 139 7.58 23.74 -11.79
C VAL A 139 7.16 24.48 -10.52
N SER A 140 7.47 25.77 -10.43
CA SER A 140 7.11 26.64 -9.29
C SER A 140 5.60 26.83 -9.20
N ILE A 141 4.93 27.06 -10.34
CA ILE A 141 3.47 27.15 -10.41
C ILE A 141 2.83 25.84 -9.92
N ASN A 142 3.30 24.71 -10.45
CA ASN A 142 2.81 23.39 -10.05
C ASN A 142 3.11 23.06 -8.59
N SER A 143 4.19 23.58 -8.01
CA SER A 143 4.48 23.45 -6.57
C SER A 143 3.35 24.10 -5.77
N ARG A 144 3.02 25.35 -6.08
CA ARG A 144 1.95 26.10 -5.41
C ARG A 144 0.59 25.42 -5.53
N LEU A 145 0.22 25.00 -6.73
CA LEU A 145 -1.03 24.29 -6.99
C LEU A 145 -1.15 22.97 -6.20
N ARG A 146 -0.04 22.28 -5.92
CA ARG A 146 -0.06 21.07 -5.06
C ARG A 146 -0.32 21.40 -3.61
N ALA A 147 0.28 22.49 -3.09
CA ALA A 147 0.02 22.95 -1.74
C ALA A 147 -1.45 23.40 -1.57
N MET A 148 -1.95 24.20 -2.50
CA MET A 148 -3.34 24.65 -2.53
C MET A 148 -4.31 23.47 -2.59
N ARG A 149 -4.09 22.50 -3.48
CA ARG A 149 -4.94 21.31 -3.56
C ARG A 149 -5.00 20.53 -2.25
N ALA A 150 -3.87 20.38 -1.56
CA ALA A 150 -3.85 19.70 -0.26
C ALA A 150 -4.64 20.47 0.80
N PHE A 151 -4.52 21.80 0.80
CA PHE A 151 -5.24 22.70 1.70
C PHE A 151 -6.76 22.69 1.45
N PHE A 152 -7.21 22.97 0.22
CA PHE A 152 -8.65 23.03 -0.09
C PHE A 152 -9.35 21.67 0.00
N ASN A 153 -8.67 20.56 -0.32
CA ASN A 153 -9.22 19.22 -0.08
C ASN A 153 -9.42 18.95 1.43
N PHE A 154 -8.52 19.49 2.27
CA PHE A 154 -8.64 19.36 3.71
C PHE A 154 -9.82 20.19 4.24
N LEU A 155 -9.96 21.43 3.77
CA LEU A 155 -11.07 22.30 4.16
C LEU A 155 -12.43 21.72 3.74
N GLU A 156 -12.55 21.26 2.48
CA GLU A 156 -13.75 20.58 1.98
C GLU A 156 -14.03 19.31 2.78
N GLY A 157 -13.00 18.51 3.07
CA GLY A 157 -13.14 17.27 3.85
C GLY A 157 -13.53 17.48 5.32
N ARG A 158 -13.35 18.69 5.87
CA ARG A 158 -13.81 19.09 7.21
C ARG A 158 -15.08 19.95 7.19
N ASN A 159 -15.71 20.10 6.02
CA ASN A 159 -16.88 20.97 5.81
C ASN A 159 -16.64 22.43 6.24
N LEU A 160 -15.39 22.91 6.16
CA LEU A 160 -15.02 24.31 6.45
C LEU A 160 -15.28 25.24 5.26
N ILE A 161 -15.46 24.67 4.06
CA ILE A 161 -15.87 25.37 2.83
C ILE A 161 -16.94 24.54 2.11
N LYS A 162 -17.87 25.23 1.42
CA LYS A 162 -18.96 24.59 0.66
C LYS A 162 -18.47 23.98 -0.66
N SER A 163 -17.53 24.65 -1.32
CA SER A 163 -17.02 24.24 -2.64
C SER A 163 -15.50 24.38 -2.69
N ASN A 164 -14.85 23.40 -3.34
CA ASN A 164 -13.40 23.35 -3.46
C ASN A 164 -12.93 24.00 -4.78
N PRO A 165 -12.26 25.17 -4.74
CA PRO A 165 -11.82 25.88 -5.96
C PRO A 165 -10.74 25.12 -6.75
N MET A 166 -10.13 24.08 -6.16
CA MET A 166 -9.08 23.28 -6.79
C MET A 166 -9.61 22.02 -7.49
N LYS A 167 -10.92 21.74 -7.44
CA LYS A 167 -11.53 20.50 -7.94
C LYS A 167 -11.20 20.23 -9.41
N ASP A 168 -11.32 21.24 -10.27
CA ASP A 168 -11.10 21.14 -11.72
C ASP A 168 -9.76 21.72 -12.21
N ILE A 169 -8.91 22.19 -11.29
CA ILE A 169 -7.65 22.85 -11.62
C ILE A 169 -6.57 21.81 -11.93
N LYS A 170 -6.20 21.65 -13.20
CA LYS A 170 -5.13 20.74 -13.64
C LYS A 170 -3.75 21.36 -13.43
N LEU A 171 -2.75 20.52 -13.16
CA LEU A 171 -1.36 20.94 -13.18
C LEU A 171 -0.93 21.29 -14.60
N LEU A 172 -0.09 22.30 -14.75
CA LEU A 172 0.46 22.73 -16.03
C LEU A 172 1.42 21.66 -16.59
N LYS A 173 1.33 21.39 -17.89
CA LYS A 173 2.22 20.45 -18.59
C LYS A 173 3.65 21.02 -18.60
N ASP A 174 4.53 20.39 -17.85
CA ASP A 174 5.94 20.75 -17.82
C ASP A 174 6.72 19.91 -18.85
N ARG A 175 7.59 20.55 -19.64
CA ARG A 175 8.51 19.81 -20.50
C ARG A 175 9.55 19.19 -19.58
N LYS A 176 9.55 17.86 -19.45
CA LYS A 176 10.59 17.14 -18.69
C LYS A 176 11.95 17.56 -19.25
N ARG A 177 12.69 18.40 -18.51
CA ARG A 177 14.08 18.65 -18.83
C ARG A 177 14.81 17.33 -18.61
N ILE A 178 15.47 16.85 -19.65
CA ILE A 178 16.45 15.78 -19.50
C ILE A 178 17.54 16.40 -18.63
N VAL A 179 17.76 15.85 -17.44
CA VAL A 179 18.92 16.22 -16.64
C VAL A 179 20.10 15.60 -17.36
N GLU A 180 20.90 16.42 -18.03
CA GLU A 180 22.14 15.97 -18.66
C GLU A 180 23.05 15.42 -17.57
N THR A 181 23.58 14.22 -17.81
CA THR A 181 24.53 13.56 -16.91
C THR A 181 25.93 14.04 -17.23
N PHE A 182 26.77 14.17 -16.21
CA PHE A 182 28.18 14.52 -16.43
C PHE A 182 28.92 13.41 -17.18
N ASP A 183 29.73 13.80 -18.15
CA ASP A 183 30.70 12.89 -18.77
C ASP A 183 31.96 12.70 -17.89
N ASN A 184 32.81 11.76 -18.26
CA ASN A 184 34.03 11.44 -17.51
C ASN A 184 35.04 12.61 -17.46
N GLN A 185 35.08 13.49 -18.47
CA GLN A 185 35.97 14.65 -18.49
C GLN A 185 35.46 15.74 -17.54
N GLN A 186 34.14 15.99 -17.55
CA GLN A 186 33.47 16.93 -16.65
C GLN A 186 33.60 16.47 -15.19
N ILE A 187 33.42 15.18 -14.90
CA ILE A 187 33.64 14.62 -13.55
C ILE A 187 35.10 14.85 -13.12
N LYS A 188 36.08 14.57 -13.98
CA LYS A 188 37.50 14.83 -13.69
C LYS A 188 37.77 16.32 -13.43
N ALA A 189 37.16 17.22 -14.20
CA ALA A 189 37.27 18.66 -14.01
C ALA A 189 36.71 19.12 -12.66
N LEU A 190 35.55 18.59 -12.24
CA LEU A 190 34.94 18.86 -10.92
C LEU A 190 35.86 18.44 -9.77
N PHE A 191 36.45 17.25 -9.85
CA PHE A 191 37.42 16.81 -8.84
C PHE A 191 38.70 17.63 -8.85
N LYS A 192 39.18 18.09 -10.02
CA LYS A 192 40.37 18.93 -10.14
C LYS A 192 40.18 20.34 -9.57
N ALA A 193 38.95 20.85 -9.55
CA ALA A 193 38.62 22.15 -8.98
C ALA A 193 38.72 22.19 -7.44
N CYS A 194 38.74 21.03 -6.77
CA CYS A 194 38.87 20.96 -5.32
C CYS A 194 40.34 21.11 -4.89
N ASP A 195 40.70 22.24 -4.27
CA ASP A 195 42.04 22.41 -3.70
C ASP A 195 42.23 21.60 -2.40
N LEU A 196 42.85 20.43 -2.54
CA LEU A 196 43.11 19.49 -1.43
C LEU A 196 44.10 20.01 -0.38
N ARG A 197 44.76 21.15 -0.61
CA ARG A 197 45.60 21.82 0.39
C ARG A 197 44.78 22.58 1.43
N THR A 198 43.49 22.81 1.15
CA THR A 198 42.55 23.47 2.07
C THR A 198 41.58 22.46 2.69
N PHE A 199 41.12 22.75 3.93
CA PHE A 199 40.09 21.93 4.57
C PHE A 199 38.79 21.90 3.74
N VAL A 200 38.40 23.05 3.16
CA VAL A 200 37.20 23.19 2.34
C VAL A 200 37.30 22.33 1.07
N GLY A 201 38.44 22.38 0.36
CA GLY A 201 38.63 21.56 -0.82
C GLY A 201 38.71 20.06 -0.52
N LEU A 202 39.35 19.66 0.59
CA LEU A 202 39.32 18.26 1.04
C LEU A 202 37.90 17.78 1.39
N ARG A 203 37.11 18.62 2.05
CA ARG A 203 35.70 18.35 2.38
C ARG A 203 34.87 18.16 1.11
N ASP A 204 34.94 19.11 0.19
CA ASP A 204 34.11 19.12 -1.02
C ASP A 204 34.49 17.97 -1.94
N TYR A 205 35.79 17.67 -2.06
CA TYR A 205 36.28 16.46 -2.76
C TYR A 205 35.67 15.18 -2.16
N THR A 206 35.66 15.07 -0.82
CA THR A 206 35.09 13.90 -0.13
C THR A 206 33.59 13.79 -0.33
N ILE A 207 32.85 14.91 -0.31
CA ILE A 207 31.41 14.96 -0.57
C ILE A 207 31.11 14.53 -2.01
N MET A 208 31.81 15.09 -3.01
CA MET A 208 31.62 14.74 -4.41
C MET A 208 31.91 13.27 -4.67
N MET A 209 33.00 12.75 -4.11
CA MET A 209 33.36 11.36 -4.21
C MET A 209 32.27 10.47 -3.62
N LEU A 210 31.74 10.84 -2.44
CA LEU A 210 30.72 10.05 -1.76
C LEU A 210 29.39 10.07 -2.52
N LEU A 211 28.99 11.21 -3.07
CA LEU A 211 27.79 11.33 -3.92
C LEU A 211 27.92 10.50 -5.20
N LEU A 212 29.07 10.57 -5.87
CA LEU A 212 29.32 9.84 -7.11
C LEU A 212 29.28 8.33 -6.89
N GLU A 213 29.84 7.86 -5.78
CA GLU A 213 29.92 6.43 -5.48
C GLU A 213 28.61 5.85 -4.95
N THR A 214 27.95 6.55 -4.04
CA THR A 214 26.84 5.98 -3.26
C THR A 214 25.45 6.39 -3.78
N GLY A 215 25.37 7.44 -4.60
CA GLY A 215 24.10 7.98 -5.09
C GLY A 215 23.14 8.44 -3.98
N VAL A 216 23.64 8.64 -2.76
CA VAL A 216 22.81 9.11 -1.63
C VAL A 216 22.30 10.51 -1.91
N ARG A 217 21.09 10.82 -1.43
CA ARG A 217 20.56 12.17 -1.58
C ARG A 217 21.36 13.14 -0.70
N VAL A 218 21.47 14.40 -1.12
CA VAL A 218 22.17 15.45 -0.35
C VAL A 218 21.71 15.50 1.11
N ASN A 219 20.40 15.45 1.37
CA ASN A 219 19.86 15.43 2.74
C ASN A 219 20.25 14.19 3.55
N GLU A 220 20.45 13.06 2.87
CA GLU A 220 20.94 11.84 3.50
C GLU A 220 22.43 11.98 3.81
N LEU A 221 23.23 12.52 2.87
CA LEU A 221 24.66 12.76 3.02
C LEU A 221 24.97 13.66 4.23
N VAL A 222 24.32 14.81 4.33
CA VAL A 222 24.55 15.77 5.42
C VAL A 222 24.10 15.24 6.79
N SER A 223 23.28 14.19 6.81
CA SER A 223 22.81 13.54 8.04
C SER A 223 23.73 12.42 8.51
N ILE A 224 24.74 12.02 7.72
CA ILE A 224 25.67 10.92 8.06
C ILE A 224 26.52 11.34 9.26
N LYS A 225 26.48 10.51 10.31
CA LYS A 225 27.37 10.63 11.47
C LYS A 225 28.60 9.74 11.31
N THR A 226 29.66 10.03 12.04
CA THR A 226 30.84 9.14 12.08
C THR A 226 30.48 7.73 12.56
N THR A 227 29.52 7.63 13.48
CA THR A 227 28.96 6.35 13.98
C THR A 227 28.12 5.60 12.95
N ASP A 228 27.79 6.22 11.82
CA ASP A 228 27.06 5.57 10.74
C ASP A 228 28.00 4.86 9.76
N ILE A 229 29.31 5.13 9.84
CA ILE A 229 30.32 4.47 9.02
C ILE A 229 30.74 3.20 9.76
N ILE A 230 30.42 2.05 9.19
CA ILE A 230 30.82 0.73 9.73
C ILE A 230 32.04 0.29 8.93
N TRP A 231 33.22 0.57 9.50
CA TRP A 231 34.51 0.43 8.83
C TRP A 231 34.80 -1.00 8.39
N GLU A 232 34.50 -1.97 9.25
CA GLU A 232 34.77 -3.39 9.07
C GLU A 232 33.93 -3.97 7.92
N GLN A 233 32.68 -3.50 7.82
CA GLN A 233 31.72 -3.95 6.82
C GLN A 233 31.74 -3.10 5.55
N LYS A 234 32.54 -2.03 5.53
CA LYS A 234 32.65 -1.09 4.39
C LYS A 234 31.28 -0.52 3.97
N VAL A 235 30.42 -0.18 4.94
CA VAL A 235 29.08 0.38 4.67
C VAL A 235 28.82 1.65 5.46
N ILE A 236 27.94 2.51 4.93
CA ILE A 236 27.38 3.66 5.64
C ILE A 236 25.89 3.42 5.91
N ARG A 237 25.48 3.51 7.18
CA ARG A 237 24.09 3.41 7.62
C ARG A 237 23.34 4.73 7.40
N ILE A 238 22.39 4.75 6.47
CA ILE A 238 21.52 5.89 6.20
C ILE A 238 20.21 5.76 6.98
N ARG A 239 19.98 6.63 7.97
CA ARG A 239 18.85 6.50 8.91
C ARG A 239 17.56 7.25 8.49
N ASN A 240 17.69 8.40 7.82
CA ASN A 240 16.58 9.36 7.59
C ASN A 240 16.01 9.34 6.15
N THR A 241 15.74 8.15 5.59
CA THR A 241 15.23 8.04 4.20
C THR A 241 13.77 8.47 4.06
N LYS A 242 13.30 8.82 2.85
CA LYS A 242 11.91 9.29 2.56
C LYS A 242 10.77 8.35 3.00
N GLY A 243 11.07 7.12 3.44
CA GLY A 243 10.10 6.16 3.97
C GLY A 243 10.26 5.79 5.45
N GLY A 244 11.23 6.38 6.18
CA GLY A 244 11.54 6.01 7.56
C GLY A 244 12.23 4.65 7.69
N PHE A 245 12.74 4.10 6.58
CA PHE A 245 13.52 2.87 6.56
C PHE A 245 15.00 3.21 6.60
N GLU A 246 15.76 2.50 7.41
CA GLU A 246 17.21 2.58 7.35
C GLU A 246 17.75 1.68 6.23
N ARG A 247 18.86 2.07 5.62
CA ARG A 247 19.58 1.22 4.67
C ARG A 247 21.09 1.33 4.87
N PHE A 248 21.80 0.26 4.57
CA PHE A 248 23.26 0.26 4.52
C PHE A 248 23.68 0.47 3.07
N VAL A 249 24.61 1.40 2.84
CA VAL A 249 25.12 1.73 1.51
C VAL A 249 26.60 1.35 1.48
N PRO A 250 27.00 0.38 0.64
CA PRO A 250 28.39 -0.04 0.55
C PRO A 250 29.27 1.08 -0.03
N ILE A 251 30.52 1.12 0.42
CA ILE A 251 31.57 2.03 -0.03
C ILE A 251 32.86 1.25 -0.34
N GLN A 252 33.59 1.68 -1.35
CA GLN A 252 34.83 1.09 -1.81
C GLN A 252 36.01 1.49 -0.91
N ASP A 253 37.12 0.76 -1.00
CA ASP A 253 38.34 1.04 -0.22
C ASP A 253 38.89 2.45 -0.47
N LYS A 254 38.76 2.93 -1.71
CA LYS A 254 39.14 4.30 -2.07
C LYS A 254 38.35 5.33 -1.26
N MET A 255 37.04 5.13 -1.11
CA MET A 255 36.17 5.99 -0.29
C MET A 255 36.50 5.88 1.19
N ILE A 256 36.72 4.68 1.69
CA ILE A 256 37.11 4.46 3.09
C ILE A 256 38.37 5.23 3.42
N ASN A 257 39.39 5.12 2.57
CA ASN A 257 40.64 5.85 2.76
C ASN A 257 40.43 7.36 2.70
N GLN A 258 39.57 7.84 1.78
CA GLN A 258 39.23 9.26 1.70
C GLN A 258 38.45 9.76 2.92
N LEU A 259 37.48 8.99 3.43
CA LEU A 259 36.74 9.30 4.66
C LEU A 259 37.65 9.31 5.88
N LYS A 260 38.60 8.37 5.98
CA LYS A 260 39.62 8.35 7.03
C LYS A 260 40.48 9.62 6.99
N LYS A 261 40.97 10.02 5.81
CA LYS A 261 41.71 11.29 5.61
C LYS A 261 40.89 12.50 6.04
N TYR A 262 39.64 12.59 5.57
CA TYR A 262 38.75 13.69 5.93
C TYR A 262 38.47 13.73 7.44
N ILE A 263 38.18 12.59 8.08
CA ILE A 263 37.90 12.51 9.51
C ILE A 263 39.13 12.86 10.35
N ALA A 264 40.33 12.46 9.94
CA ALA A 264 41.57 12.82 10.61
C ALA A 264 41.82 14.34 10.60
N VAL A 265 41.47 15.02 9.51
CA VAL A 265 41.69 16.48 9.35
C VAL A 265 40.52 17.31 9.90
N ARG A 266 39.27 16.80 9.93
CA ARG A 266 38.09 17.60 10.35
C ARG A 266 38.11 18.04 11.82
N GLY A 267 38.93 17.40 12.66
CA GLY A 267 38.98 17.62 14.10
C GLY A 267 37.67 17.25 14.82
N SER A 268 37.63 17.50 16.13
CA SER A 268 36.41 17.45 16.94
C SER A 268 35.71 18.82 16.87
N ILE A 269 34.60 18.89 16.15
CA ILE A 269 33.70 20.06 16.25
C ILE A 269 32.99 19.93 17.60
N PRO A 270 33.13 20.89 18.54
CA PRO A 270 32.29 20.89 19.73
C PRO A 270 30.84 20.96 19.25
N VAL A 271 30.10 19.89 19.52
CA VAL A 271 28.66 19.90 19.37
C VAL A 271 28.18 21.02 20.27
N ARG A 272 27.65 22.12 19.70
CA ARG A 272 26.89 23.09 20.50
C ARG A 272 25.84 22.29 21.26
N SER A 273 26.08 22.17 22.55
CA SER A 273 25.18 21.57 23.51
C SER A 273 23.87 22.34 23.44
N PHE A 274 22.81 21.66 22.99
CA PHE A 274 21.58 21.75 23.76
C PHE A 274 21.78 20.76 24.91
N SER A 275 22.17 21.31 26.05
CA SER A 275 22.49 20.64 27.31
C SER A 275 21.27 19.93 27.91
N GLY A 276 21.54 18.86 28.66
CA GLY A 276 20.55 18.09 29.40
C GLY A 276 21.12 16.75 29.90
N ASP A 277 22.11 16.82 30.76
CA ASP A 277 22.99 15.76 31.28
C ASP A 277 22.34 14.53 31.96
N LEU A 278 23.04 13.37 31.88
CA LEU A 278 23.54 12.49 32.98
C LEU A 278 23.66 10.98 32.62
N ILE A 279 24.81 10.60 32.03
CA ILE A 279 25.85 9.64 32.52
C ILE A 279 25.46 8.26 33.19
N LYS A 280 25.88 7.17 32.49
CA LYS A 280 26.61 5.91 32.89
C LYS A 280 25.98 4.76 33.74
N LYS A 281 26.11 3.48 33.25
CA LYS A 281 26.99 2.34 33.67
C LYS A 281 26.41 0.93 33.30
N SER A 282 27.29 -0.03 32.96
CA SER A 282 27.05 -1.45 32.52
C SER A 282 26.72 -2.41 33.71
N PRO A 283 26.46 -3.76 33.60
CA PRO A 283 27.12 -4.84 32.80
C PRO A 283 26.24 -6.05 32.33
N LEU A 284 26.89 -7.04 31.68
CA LEU A 284 26.40 -8.32 31.13
C LEU A 284 25.80 -9.32 32.17
N GLY A 285 24.99 -10.29 31.70
CA GLY A 285 25.00 -11.66 32.25
C GLY A 285 23.66 -12.43 32.35
N MET A 286 23.59 -13.55 31.63
CA MET A 286 22.85 -14.81 31.93
C MET A 286 21.32 -14.89 31.82
N ILE A 287 20.83 -15.89 31.06
CA ILE A 287 20.09 -17.08 31.56
C ILE A 287 19.92 -18.09 30.40
N GLN A 288 20.39 -19.31 30.64
CA GLN A 288 20.14 -20.54 29.89
C GLN A 288 18.78 -21.15 30.24
N GLY A 289 18.27 -22.00 29.36
CA GLY A 289 17.57 -23.23 29.76
C GLY A 289 16.07 -23.28 29.49
N CYS A 290 15.67 -24.08 28.50
CA CYS A 290 14.49 -24.96 28.56
C CYS A 290 14.55 -25.92 27.35
N GLN A 291 14.76 -27.21 27.63
CA GLN A 291 14.64 -28.29 26.64
C GLN A 291 13.18 -28.77 26.50
N PRO A 292 12.81 -29.36 25.35
CA PRO A 292 11.44 -29.77 25.04
C PRO A 292 11.16 -31.25 25.37
N HIS A 293 9.93 -31.56 25.76
CA HIS A 293 9.40 -32.93 25.85
C HIS A 293 8.77 -33.37 24.51
N HIS A 294 9.13 -34.56 24.06
CA HIS A 294 8.61 -35.27 22.87
C HIS A 294 7.36 -36.11 23.20
N SER A 295 6.41 -36.24 22.24
CA SER A 295 5.78 -37.50 21.75
C SER A 295 4.73 -37.20 20.64
N PRO A 296 4.16 -38.17 19.88
CA PRO A 296 4.46 -38.36 18.46
C PRO A 296 3.25 -38.17 17.51
N TYR A 297 3.58 -38.24 16.22
CA TYR A 297 2.81 -38.13 14.98
C TYR A 297 1.36 -38.65 14.96
N GLN A 298 0.48 -37.88 14.27
CA GLN A 298 -0.52 -38.39 13.32
C GLN A 298 -0.97 -37.29 12.32
N GLY A 299 -0.81 -37.58 11.03
CA GLY A 299 -1.71 -37.20 9.93
C GLY A 299 -2.04 -35.72 9.65
N GLY A 300 -1.40 -35.15 8.61
CA GLY A 300 -1.91 -34.00 7.86
C GLY A 300 -0.91 -32.85 7.79
N LEU A 301 -0.69 -32.27 6.60
CA LEU A 301 0.21 -31.14 6.36
C LEU A 301 -0.22 -29.87 7.13
N GLN A 302 0.67 -29.35 7.98
CA GLN A 302 0.41 -28.34 8.99
C GLN A 302 0.91 -26.95 8.54
N MET A 303 0.02 -26.10 7.99
CA MET A 303 0.35 -24.70 7.64
C MET A 303 0.34 -23.73 8.85
N ASN A 304 0.71 -24.19 10.04
CA ASN A 304 1.01 -23.36 11.22
C ASN A 304 2.44 -23.65 11.69
N CYS A 305 3.40 -23.64 10.77
CA CYS A 305 4.80 -23.82 11.13
C CYS A 305 5.26 -22.59 11.93
N THR A 306 5.53 -22.77 13.22
CA THR A 306 6.55 -21.96 13.90
C THR A 306 7.84 -22.07 13.08
N GLN A 307 8.71 -21.07 13.12
CA GLN A 307 9.98 -21.11 12.37
C GLN A 307 10.75 -22.41 12.67
N ASN A 308 10.65 -22.90 13.90
CA ASN A 308 11.24 -24.16 14.36
C ASN A 308 10.76 -25.35 13.53
N TYR A 309 9.45 -25.55 13.36
CA TYR A 309 8.94 -26.66 12.54
C TYR A 309 9.47 -26.66 11.09
N LYS A 310 9.74 -25.49 10.50
CA LYS A 310 10.34 -25.44 9.15
C LYS A 310 11.82 -25.78 9.13
N ILE A 311 12.53 -25.47 10.22
CA ILE A 311 13.92 -25.85 10.42
C ILE A 311 13.98 -27.36 10.64
N ASP A 312 13.09 -27.90 11.47
CA ASP A 312 13.02 -29.32 11.82
C ASP A 312 12.64 -30.22 10.62
N GLN A 313 12.09 -29.65 9.53
CA GLN A 313 11.86 -30.36 8.27
C GLN A 313 13.15 -30.72 7.52
N VAL A 314 14.25 -30.02 7.80
CA VAL A 314 15.55 -30.27 7.17
C VAL A 314 16.41 -31.02 8.18
N THR A 315 16.61 -32.32 7.92
CA THR A 315 17.37 -33.23 8.80
C THR A 315 18.65 -33.68 8.12
N GLU A 316 19.53 -34.36 8.84
CA GLU A 316 20.75 -34.98 8.27
C GLU A 316 20.45 -35.94 7.11
N GLN A 317 19.22 -36.46 7.01
CA GLN A 317 18.77 -37.33 5.92
C GLN A 317 18.22 -36.58 4.70
N THR A 318 18.14 -35.25 4.77
CA THR A 318 17.54 -34.40 3.74
C THR A 318 18.57 -33.88 2.74
N LEU A 319 18.30 -34.08 1.45
CA LEU A 319 18.94 -33.39 0.34
C LEU A 319 18.20 -32.06 0.09
N VAL A 320 18.91 -30.94 0.14
CA VAL A 320 18.32 -29.63 -0.16
C VAL A 320 18.78 -29.17 -1.53
N VAL A 321 17.83 -28.94 -2.44
CA VAL A 321 18.08 -28.54 -3.82
C VAL A 321 17.61 -27.11 -4.00
N GLY A 322 18.52 -26.16 -4.18
CA GLY A 322 18.14 -24.79 -4.55
C GLY A 322 18.16 -24.60 -6.05
N ILE A 323 17.12 -23.99 -6.61
CA ILE A 323 16.96 -23.76 -8.04
C ILE A 323 16.65 -22.30 -8.31
N ASP A 324 17.50 -21.66 -9.09
CA ASP A 324 17.23 -20.34 -9.66
C ASP A 324 16.44 -20.48 -10.98
N ILE A 325 15.30 -19.81 -11.05
CA ILE A 325 14.30 -20.00 -12.10
C ILE A 325 14.46 -18.91 -13.18
N ALA A 326 14.89 -19.32 -14.37
CA ALA A 326 14.82 -18.51 -15.58
C ALA A 326 13.88 -19.07 -16.66
N LYS A 327 13.71 -18.34 -17.77
CA LYS A 327 12.73 -18.64 -18.84
C LYS A 327 13.01 -19.92 -19.64
N ARG A 328 14.28 -20.26 -19.87
CA ARG A 328 14.69 -21.37 -20.75
C ARG A 328 15.55 -22.40 -20.03
N THR A 329 16.47 -21.92 -19.19
CA THR A 329 17.43 -22.75 -18.48
C THR A 329 17.46 -22.32 -17.03
N HIS A 330 17.03 -23.18 -16.12
CA HIS A 330 17.18 -22.99 -14.69
C HIS A 330 18.59 -23.43 -14.25
N TYR A 331 19.01 -23.03 -13.05
CA TYR A 331 20.25 -23.51 -12.45
C TYR A 331 19.97 -24.13 -11.09
N ALA A 332 20.44 -25.35 -10.86
CA ALA A 332 20.27 -26.05 -9.59
C ALA A 332 21.59 -26.29 -8.88
N CYS A 333 21.56 -26.22 -7.55
CA CYS A 333 22.67 -26.56 -6.66
C CYS A 333 22.16 -27.45 -5.53
N PHE A 334 22.95 -28.46 -5.15
CA PHE A 334 22.59 -29.39 -4.08
C PHE A 334 23.45 -29.13 -2.85
N VAL A 335 22.81 -29.09 -1.69
CA VAL A 335 23.47 -28.94 -0.39
C VAL A 335 22.93 -29.95 0.63
N ASP A 336 23.70 -30.21 1.67
CA ASP A 336 23.24 -30.95 2.84
C ASP A 336 22.48 -30.04 3.83
N ASP A 337 22.00 -30.62 4.92
CA ASP A 337 21.35 -29.93 6.04
C ASP A 337 22.23 -28.88 6.70
N ARG A 338 23.56 -28.99 6.57
CA ARG A 338 24.54 -28.01 7.05
C ARG A 338 24.80 -26.89 6.05
N GLY A 339 24.38 -27.03 4.79
CA GLY A 339 24.56 -26.05 3.72
C GLY A 339 25.87 -26.23 2.96
N ARG A 340 26.55 -27.37 3.15
CA ARG A 340 27.75 -27.76 2.40
C ARG A 340 27.34 -28.21 1.01
N VAL A 341 28.11 -27.79 0.01
CA VAL A 341 27.80 -28.08 -1.40
C VAL A 341 28.10 -29.54 -1.71
N LEU A 342 27.06 -30.31 -2.02
CA LEU A 342 27.14 -31.70 -2.49
C LEU A 342 27.29 -31.76 -4.02
N ARG A 343 26.64 -30.83 -4.73
CA ARG A 343 26.80 -30.65 -6.18
C ARG A 343 26.82 -29.16 -6.53
N LYS A 344 27.87 -28.75 -7.23
CA LYS A 344 27.99 -27.38 -7.78
C LYS A 344 26.85 -27.11 -8.77
N SER A 345 26.61 -25.82 -9.03
CA SER A 345 25.54 -25.39 -9.92
C SER A 345 25.62 -26.07 -11.29
N PHE A 346 24.47 -26.54 -11.79
CA PHE A 346 24.33 -27.13 -13.12
C PHE A 346 23.02 -26.69 -13.78
N PRO A 347 22.97 -26.59 -15.12
CA PRO A 347 21.79 -26.14 -15.84
C PRO A 347 20.70 -27.22 -15.90
N ILE A 348 19.44 -26.78 -15.93
CA ILE A 348 18.25 -27.60 -16.18
C ILE A 348 17.44 -26.91 -17.28
N PHE A 349 17.22 -27.59 -18.38
CA PHE A 349 16.39 -27.06 -19.45
C PHE A 349 14.91 -27.13 -19.08
N GLN A 350 14.14 -26.11 -19.46
CA GLN A 350 12.69 -26.09 -19.30
C GLN A 350 12.01 -27.01 -20.34
N SER A 351 12.24 -28.31 -20.22
CA SER A 351 11.65 -29.37 -21.04
C SER A 351 11.41 -30.63 -20.19
N LYS A 352 10.63 -31.58 -20.72
CA LYS A 352 10.39 -32.87 -20.07
C LYS A 352 11.70 -33.62 -19.81
N GLU A 353 12.58 -33.65 -20.80
CA GLU A 353 13.90 -34.30 -20.72
C GLU A 353 14.78 -33.60 -19.69
N GLY A 354 14.78 -32.26 -19.65
CA GLY A 354 15.52 -31.49 -18.65
C GLY A 354 15.03 -31.77 -17.22
N PHE A 355 13.72 -31.86 -17.01
CA PHE A 355 13.16 -32.20 -15.70
C PHE A 355 13.42 -33.67 -15.31
N GLN A 356 13.37 -34.61 -16.26
CA GLN A 356 13.78 -35.99 -16.03
C GLN A 356 15.27 -36.11 -15.68
N GLN A 357 16.13 -35.30 -16.30
CA GLN A 357 17.56 -35.23 -15.94
C GLN A 357 17.75 -34.68 -14.52
N LEU A 358 16.98 -33.66 -14.13
CA LEU A 358 16.96 -33.18 -12.74
C LEU A 358 16.52 -34.27 -11.77
N TYR A 359 15.45 -34.99 -12.06
CA TYR A 359 14.95 -36.07 -11.20
C TYR A 359 16.00 -37.18 -11.02
N LYS A 360 16.62 -37.64 -12.12
CA LYS A 360 17.74 -38.60 -12.06
C LYS A 360 18.92 -38.06 -11.26
N ALA A 361 19.25 -36.77 -11.41
CA ALA A 361 20.31 -36.12 -10.64
C ALA A 361 19.99 -36.11 -9.14
N ILE A 362 18.74 -35.83 -8.76
CA ILE A 362 18.27 -35.87 -7.37
C ILE A 362 18.40 -37.28 -6.81
N GLN A 363 17.86 -38.29 -7.49
CA GLN A 363 17.93 -39.69 -7.05
C GLN A 363 19.39 -40.17 -6.90
N GLY A 364 20.24 -39.86 -7.88
CA GLY A 364 21.66 -40.20 -7.83
C GLY A 364 22.39 -39.53 -6.66
N ALA A 365 22.08 -38.26 -6.37
CA ALA A 365 22.65 -37.58 -5.21
C ALA A 365 22.13 -38.15 -3.88
N MET A 366 20.85 -38.51 -3.82
CA MET A 366 20.28 -39.14 -2.64
C MET A 366 20.98 -40.48 -2.34
N GLN A 367 21.20 -41.31 -3.35
CA GLN A 367 21.92 -42.58 -3.21
C GLN A 367 23.40 -42.36 -2.83
N ALA A 368 24.10 -41.47 -3.54
CA ALA A 368 25.53 -41.24 -3.33
C ALA A 368 25.87 -40.65 -1.95
N PHE A 369 24.97 -39.83 -1.38
CA PHE A 369 25.18 -39.17 -0.10
C PHE A 369 24.31 -39.75 1.04
N GLY A 370 23.66 -40.89 0.82
CA GLY A 370 22.85 -41.58 1.82
C GLY A 370 21.68 -40.74 2.35
N LYS A 371 21.01 -39.97 1.49
CA LYS A 371 19.85 -39.14 1.85
C LYS A 371 18.55 -39.89 1.54
N SER A 372 17.60 -39.91 2.47
CA SER A 372 16.28 -40.52 2.27
C SER A 372 15.20 -39.49 1.91
N GLU A 373 15.43 -38.21 2.22
CA GLU A 373 14.46 -37.13 2.00
C GLU A 373 15.03 -36.09 1.03
N VAL A 374 14.15 -35.35 0.34
CA VAL A 374 14.54 -34.23 -0.52
C VAL A 374 13.59 -33.06 -0.38
N ILE A 375 14.14 -31.84 -0.39
CA ILE A 375 13.36 -30.59 -0.51
C ILE A 375 13.93 -29.76 -1.64
N VAL A 376 13.07 -29.38 -2.58
CA VAL A 376 13.43 -28.48 -3.69
C VAL A 376 12.96 -27.07 -3.37
N ALA A 377 13.87 -26.11 -3.37
CA ALA A 377 13.59 -24.71 -3.12
C ALA A 377 13.80 -23.87 -4.37
N VAL A 378 12.86 -22.96 -4.62
CA VAL A 378 12.91 -22.04 -5.77
C VAL A 378 12.74 -20.59 -5.32
N GLU A 379 13.40 -19.68 -6.03
CA GLU A 379 12.99 -18.26 -6.03
C GLU A 379 11.98 -18.06 -7.17
N PRO A 380 10.71 -17.76 -6.88
CA PRO A 380 9.70 -17.64 -7.93
C PRO A 380 9.93 -16.37 -8.77
N THR A 381 10.42 -16.55 -9.99
CA THR A 381 10.50 -15.51 -11.03
C THR A 381 9.50 -15.80 -12.14
N GLY A 382 8.50 -14.93 -12.30
CA GLY A 382 7.45 -15.11 -13.30
C GLY A 382 6.60 -16.39 -13.08
N HIS A 383 6.20 -17.05 -14.16
CA HIS A 383 5.37 -18.27 -14.14
C HIS A 383 6.17 -19.55 -14.44
N TYR A 384 7.46 -19.44 -14.78
CA TYR A 384 8.28 -20.55 -15.27
C TYR A 384 8.47 -21.68 -14.25
N TRP A 385 8.38 -21.38 -12.96
CA TRP A 385 8.49 -22.38 -11.89
C TRP A 385 7.29 -23.35 -11.84
N LEU A 386 6.14 -23.01 -12.44
CA LEU A 386 4.92 -23.84 -12.34
C LEU A 386 5.12 -25.21 -13.00
N ASN A 387 5.68 -25.26 -14.21
CA ASN A 387 5.88 -26.53 -14.93
C ASN A 387 6.79 -27.47 -14.13
N LEU A 388 7.83 -26.91 -13.50
CA LEU A 388 8.72 -27.66 -12.62
C LEU A 388 7.99 -28.14 -11.36
N ALA A 389 7.14 -27.29 -10.77
CA ALA A 389 6.42 -27.63 -9.55
C ALA A 389 5.42 -28.77 -9.74
N TYR A 390 4.63 -28.77 -10.82
CA TYR A 390 3.74 -29.91 -11.13
C TYR A 390 4.53 -31.18 -11.44
N PHE A 391 5.63 -31.09 -12.19
CA PHE A 391 6.49 -32.24 -12.44
C PHE A 391 7.04 -32.85 -11.14
N LEU A 392 7.50 -32.02 -10.19
CA LEU A 392 8.03 -32.50 -8.91
C LEU A 392 6.93 -33.09 -8.03
N GLU A 393 5.72 -32.52 -8.04
CA GLU A 393 4.56 -33.05 -7.31
C GLU A 393 4.16 -34.46 -7.81
N GLU A 394 4.16 -34.68 -9.12
CA GLU A 394 3.92 -36.02 -9.72
C GLU A 394 4.95 -37.07 -9.26
N HIS A 395 6.17 -36.64 -8.89
CA HIS A 395 7.23 -37.50 -8.38
C HIS A 395 7.33 -37.50 -6.85
N GLY A 396 6.35 -36.90 -6.14
CA GLY A 396 6.32 -36.85 -4.68
C GLY A 396 7.41 -35.98 -4.04
N ILE A 397 8.05 -35.08 -4.80
CA ILE A 397 9.12 -34.21 -4.30
C ILE A 397 8.53 -32.87 -3.83
N PRO A 398 8.69 -32.49 -2.55
CA PRO A 398 8.16 -31.24 -2.04
C PRO A 398 8.95 -30.04 -2.60
N LEU A 399 8.22 -29.11 -3.21
CA LEU A 399 8.74 -27.82 -3.64
C LEU A 399 8.38 -26.71 -2.64
N VAL A 400 9.34 -25.86 -2.32
CA VAL A 400 9.19 -24.70 -1.44
C VAL A 400 9.70 -23.42 -2.11
N MET A 401 9.16 -22.28 -1.71
CA MET A 401 9.52 -20.97 -2.25
C MET A 401 10.28 -20.14 -1.23
N VAL A 402 11.42 -19.59 -1.63
CA VAL A 402 12.12 -18.56 -0.87
C VAL A 402 11.68 -17.17 -1.35
N ASN A 403 11.69 -16.20 -0.44
CA ASN A 403 11.30 -14.83 -0.78
C ASN A 403 12.45 -14.15 -1.55
N PRO A 404 12.22 -13.56 -2.75
CA PRO A 404 13.23 -12.81 -3.50
C PRO A 404 14.00 -11.78 -2.67
N ALA A 405 13.30 -11.06 -1.79
CA ALA A 405 13.93 -10.07 -0.91
C ALA A 405 14.84 -10.70 0.16
N HIS A 406 14.67 -11.98 0.48
CA HIS A 406 15.58 -12.72 1.36
C HIS A 406 16.80 -13.21 0.59
N VAL A 407 16.58 -13.68 -0.65
CA VAL A 407 17.66 -14.10 -1.55
C VAL A 407 18.61 -12.93 -1.82
N CYS A 408 18.08 -11.77 -2.24
CA CYS A 408 18.91 -10.56 -2.43
C CYS A 408 19.73 -10.17 -1.19
N ARG A 409 19.11 -10.16 0.00
CA ARG A 409 19.81 -9.79 1.25
C ARG A 409 20.84 -10.83 1.70
N SER A 410 20.65 -12.09 1.34
CA SER A 410 21.58 -13.17 1.71
C SER A 410 22.77 -13.22 0.76
N LYS A 411 22.58 -12.87 -0.53
CA LYS A 411 23.68 -12.67 -1.48
C LYS A 411 24.72 -11.69 -0.94
N GLU A 412 24.26 -10.58 -0.35
CA GLU A 412 25.14 -9.56 0.26
C GLU A 412 25.97 -10.08 1.43
N LEU A 413 25.52 -11.15 2.12
CA LEU A 413 26.26 -11.77 3.22
C LEU A 413 27.33 -12.76 2.74
N ASP A 414 27.04 -13.50 1.67
CA ASP A 414 27.92 -14.56 1.15
C ASP A 414 28.99 -14.02 0.19
N ASP A 415 28.65 -13.02 -0.63
CA ASP A 415 29.54 -12.44 -1.62
C ASP A 415 29.55 -10.92 -1.47
N ASN A 416 30.64 -10.39 -0.92
CA ASN A 416 30.89 -8.95 -0.79
C ASN A 416 31.19 -8.28 -2.16
N LEU A 417 30.62 -8.82 -3.25
CA LEU A 417 30.83 -8.51 -4.67
C LEU A 417 29.50 -8.55 -5.44
N PRO A 418 29.12 -7.50 -6.18
CA PRO A 418 27.83 -7.40 -6.89
C PRO A 418 27.83 -8.11 -8.26
N THR A 419 28.45 -9.29 -8.36
CA THR A 419 28.55 -10.02 -9.64
C THR A 419 27.33 -10.95 -9.82
N LYS A 420 26.51 -10.71 -10.85
CA LYS A 420 25.41 -11.61 -11.23
C LYS A 420 25.96 -12.95 -11.70
N HIS A 421 25.69 -14.01 -10.96
CA HIS A 421 25.91 -15.38 -11.40
C HIS A 421 24.69 -16.21 -10.98
N ASP A 422 23.86 -16.61 -11.95
CA ASP A 422 22.69 -17.46 -11.75
C ASP A 422 23.05 -18.77 -11.00
N ALA A 423 24.32 -19.20 -11.13
CA ALA A 423 24.89 -20.33 -10.40
C ALA A 423 25.05 -20.12 -8.88
N LYS A 424 25.26 -18.87 -8.44
CA LYS A 424 25.37 -18.51 -7.02
C LYS A 424 23.98 -18.37 -6.38
N ASP A 425 23.01 -17.94 -7.16
CA ASP A 425 21.63 -17.75 -6.72
C ASP A 425 21.00 -19.06 -6.26
N ALA A 426 21.21 -20.14 -7.03
CA ALA A 426 20.80 -21.49 -6.67
C ALA A 426 21.34 -21.94 -5.29
N LEU A 427 22.59 -21.62 -4.96
CA LEU A 427 23.20 -21.94 -3.66
C LEU A 427 22.57 -21.14 -2.52
N VAL A 428 22.36 -19.84 -2.72
CA VAL A 428 21.71 -18.97 -1.72
C VAL A 428 20.28 -19.44 -1.43
N ILE A 429 19.55 -19.82 -2.49
CA ILE A 429 18.20 -20.39 -2.39
C ILE A 429 18.22 -21.67 -1.55
N ALA A 430 19.16 -22.58 -1.81
CA ALA A 430 19.31 -23.83 -1.07
C ALA A 430 19.59 -23.57 0.43
N ARG A 431 20.50 -22.64 0.74
CA ARG A 431 20.86 -22.28 2.13
C ARG A 431 19.70 -21.67 2.90
N LEU A 432 18.95 -20.77 2.27
CA LEU A 432 17.73 -20.21 2.87
C LEU A 432 16.68 -21.28 3.14
N ALA A 433 16.56 -22.25 2.25
CA ALA A 433 15.64 -23.36 2.43
C ALA A 433 16.03 -24.22 3.63
N LYS A 434 17.31 -24.59 3.73
CA LYS A 434 17.91 -25.25 4.89
C LYS A 434 17.56 -24.55 6.21
N ASP A 435 17.60 -23.22 6.24
CA ASP A 435 17.32 -22.42 7.45
C ASP A 435 15.81 -22.32 7.78
N GLY A 436 14.95 -23.08 7.09
CA GLY A 436 13.49 -23.00 7.24
C GLY A 436 12.91 -21.67 6.72
N ARG A 437 13.65 -20.88 5.93
CA ARG A 437 13.23 -19.54 5.45
C ARG A 437 12.46 -19.59 4.14
N PHE A 438 11.54 -20.55 4.03
CA PHE A 438 10.73 -20.79 2.85
C PHE A 438 9.23 -20.76 3.15
N LEU A 439 8.41 -20.78 2.10
CA LEU A 439 6.96 -20.87 2.10
C LEU A 439 6.58 -22.02 1.18
N VAL A 440 5.64 -22.88 1.60
CA VAL A 440 5.12 -23.90 0.70
C VAL A 440 4.13 -23.22 -0.26
N PRO A 441 4.35 -23.25 -1.59
CA PRO A 441 3.38 -22.74 -2.53
C PRO A 441 2.15 -23.63 -2.57
N ARG A 442 1.02 -23.03 -2.93
CA ARG A 442 -0.20 -23.77 -3.23
C ARG A 442 -0.26 -23.99 -4.74
N LEU A 443 -0.09 -25.22 -5.17
CA LEU A 443 -0.47 -25.67 -6.51
C LEU A 443 -1.99 -25.81 -6.55
N LEU A 444 -2.59 -25.35 -7.65
CA LEU A 444 -4.04 -25.42 -7.84
C LEU A 444 -4.33 -26.60 -8.75
N HIS A 445 -5.35 -27.37 -8.42
CA HIS A 445 -5.70 -28.58 -9.15
C HIS A 445 -7.11 -28.47 -9.71
N GLU A 446 -7.32 -29.10 -10.86
CA GLU A 446 -8.64 -29.26 -11.49
C GLU A 446 -9.41 -27.92 -11.56
N ILE A 447 -10.64 -27.91 -11.02
CA ILE A 447 -11.56 -26.77 -11.03
C ILE A 447 -10.92 -25.51 -10.39
N GLU A 448 -10.07 -25.65 -9.38
CA GLU A 448 -9.44 -24.49 -8.75
C GLU A 448 -8.47 -23.77 -9.70
N ALA A 449 -7.75 -24.54 -10.52
CA ALA A 449 -6.85 -24.01 -11.53
C ALA A 449 -7.67 -23.28 -12.62
N ASP A 450 -8.74 -23.88 -13.10
CA ASP A 450 -9.62 -23.31 -14.12
C ASP A 450 -10.28 -22.02 -13.63
N LEU A 451 -10.82 -22.01 -12.41
CA LEU A 451 -11.37 -20.81 -11.77
C LEU A 451 -10.31 -19.70 -11.68
N ARG A 452 -9.06 -20.03 -11.31
CA ARG A 452 -7.97 -19.05 -11.25
C ARG A 452 -7.63 -18.50 -12.64
N VAL A 453 -7.49 -19.35 -13.64
CA VAL A 453 -7.17 -18.96 -15.02
C VAL A 453 -8.27 -18.08 -15.59
N GLY A 454 -9.52 -18.55 -15.56
CA GLY A 454 -10.65 -17.81 -16.10
C GLY A 454 -10.94 -16.52 -15.36
N SER A 455 -10.87 -16.50 -14.02
CA SER A 455 -11.02 -15.25 -13.26
C SER A 455 -9.89 -14.24 -13.59
N THR A 456 -8.66 -14.72 -13.83
CA THR A 456 -7.54 -13.86 -14.26
C THR A 456 -7.74 -13.33 -15.68
N LEU A 457 -8.25 -14.15 -16.61
CA LEU A 457 -8.60 -13.73 -17.96
C LEU A 457 -9.70 -12.67 -17.94
N LYS A 458 -10.76 -12.88 -17.16
CA LYS A 458 -11.85 -11.91 -16.97
C LYS A 458 -11.35 -10.54 -16.52
N GLU A 459 -10.38 -10.49 -15.60
CA GLU A 459 -9.79 -9.22 -15.17
C GLU A 459 -9.03 -8.52 -16.32
N LYS A 460 -8.32 -9.28 -17.16
CA LYS A 460 -7.63 -8.72 -18.34
C LYS A 460 -8.62 -8.15 -19.35
N LEU A 461 -9.67 -8.91 -19.69
CA LEU A 461 -10.72 -8.47 -20.62
C LEU A 461 -11.45 -7.23 -20.10
N ARG A 462 -11.79 -7.16 -18.81
CA ARG A 462 -12.40 -5.96 -18.21
C ARG A 462 -11.49 -4.73 -18.25
N LYS A 463 -10.17 -4.90 -18.07
CA LYS A 463 -9.21 -3.80 -18.22
C LYS A 463 -9.15 -3.30 -19.65
N GLU A 464 -9.15 -4.22 -20.62
CA GLU A 464 -9.20 -3.86 -22.03
C GLU A 464 -10.51 -3.15 -22.39
N GLN A 465 -11.65 -3.67 -21.94
CA GLN A 465 -12.96 -3.06 -22.14
C GLN A 465 -13.01 -1.64 -21.57
N THR A 466 -12.43 -1.43 -20.38
CA THR A 466 -12.31 -0.10 -19.79
C THR A 466 -11.43 0.82 -20.64
N ALA A 467 -10.32 0.32 -21.20
CA ALA A 467 -9.44 1.10 -22.08
C ALA A 467 -10.14 1.49 -23.39
N VAL A 468 -10.89 0.56 -23.99
CA VAL A 468 -11.71 0.81 -25.20
C VAL A 468 -12.82 1.81 -24.92
N LYS A 469 -13.55 1.67 -23.80
CA LYS A 469 -14.55 2.65 -23.35
C LYS A 469 -13.94 4.04 -23.22
N ASN A 470 -12.77 4.16 -22.59
CA ASN A 470 -12.07 5.44 -22.48
C ASN A 470 -11.60 5.98 -23.84
N ALA A 471 -11.30 5.11 -24.82
CA ALA A 471 -11.02 5.55 -26.19
C ALA A 471 -12.27 6.14 -26.84
N ILE A 472 -13.43 5.46 -26.73
CA ILE A 472 -14.71 5.97 -27.20
C ILE A 472 -15.02 7.33 -26.57
N VAL A 473 -14.92 7.45 -25.24
CA VAL A 473 -15.14 8.72 -24.50
C VAL A 473 -14.26 9.84 -25.06
N ARG A 474 -12.97 9.59 -25.30
CA ARG A 474 -12.07 10.61 -25.86
C ARG A 474 -12.48 11.06 -27.27
N TRP A 475 -13.00 10.16 -28.08
CA TRP A 475 -13.47 10.49 -29.43
C TRP A 475 -14.80 11.26 -29.38
N THR A 476 -15.74 10.83 -28.55
CA THR A 476 -17.00 11.58 -28.34
C THR A 476 -16.73 12.96 -27.75
N ASP A 477 -15.82 13.10 -26.78
CA ASP A 477 -15.48 14.41 -26.19
C ASP A 477 -14.87 15.39 -27.21
N ARG A 478 -14.29 14.86 -28.30
CA ARG A 478 -13.68 15.66 -29.37
C ARG A 478 -14.66 16.01 -30.49
N TYR A 479 -15.51 15.05 -30.87
CA TYR A 479 -16.34 15.16 -32.07
C TYR A 479 -17.83 15.36 -31.79
N PHE A 480 -18.29 15.04 -30.59
CA PHE A 480 -19.66 15.25 -30.14
C PHE A 480 -19.72 15.40 -28.59
N PRO A 481 -19.12 16.46 -28.02
CA PRO A 481 -18.98 16.60 -26.57
C PRO A 481 -20.32 16.60 -25.81
N GLU A 482 -21.40 17.01 -26.45
CA GLU A 482 -22.76 17.04 -25.90
C GLU A 482 -23.38 15.65 -25.76
N PHE A 483 -22.80 14.61 -26.37
CA PHE A 483 -23.31 13.23 -26.32
C PHE A 483 -23.60 12.74 -24.90
N TRP A 484 -22.72 13.07 -23.94
CA TRP A 484 -22.85 12.65 -22.54
C TRP A 484 -23.94 13.39 -21.74
N THR A 485 -24.52 14.45 -22.30
CA THR A 485 -25.70 15.10 -21.71
C THR A 485 -26.96 14.24 -21.90
N VAL A 486 -27.00 13.45 -22.97
CA VAL A 486 -28.11 12.54 -23.31
C VAL A 486 -27.88 11.14 -22.73
N PHE A 487 -26.65 10.63 -22.82
CA PHE A 487 -26.29 9.30 -22.36
C PHE A 487 -25.40 9.35 -21.12
N ARG A 488 -25.82 8.72 -20.02
CA ARG A 488 -24.99 8.58 -18.80
C ARG A 488 -23.88 7.53 -18.94
N ASP A 489 -24.07 6.54 -19.81
CA ASP A 489 -23.13 5.44 -20.05
C ASP A 489 -23.34 4.82 -21.46
N LEU A 490 -22.42 3.96 -21.88
CA LEU A 490 -22.44 3.17 -23.12
C LEU A 490 -23.47 2.02 -23.06
N GLY A 491 -24.75 2.36 -22.86
CA GLY A 491 -25.83 1.40 -23.02
C GLY A 491 -26.06 1.03 -24.50
N LYS A 492 -26.94 0.07 -24.76
CA LYS A 492 -27.23 -0.42 -26.13
C LYS A 492 -27.51 0.71 -27.13
N THR A 493 -28.37 1.67 -26.75
CA THR A 493 -28.74 2.79 -27.65
C THR A 493 -27.55 3.71 -27.92
N ALA A 494 -26.74 4.00 -26.89
CA ALA A 494 -25.53 4.80 -27.06
C ALA A 494 -24.54 4.11 -28.02
N LEU A 495 -24.35 2.79 -27.87
CA LEU A 495 -23.47 2.02 -28.76
C LEU A 495 -24.01 1.98 -30.20
N SER A 496 -25.32 1.83 -30.40
CA SER A 496 -25.94 1.90 -31.74
C SER A 496 -25.75 3.26 -32.40
N VAL A 497 -25.95 4.35 -31.65
CA VAL A 497 -25.69 5.70 -32.15
C VAL A 497 -24.23 5.83 -32.58
N LEU A 498 -23.29 5.42 -31.73
CA LEU A 498 -21.86 5.52 -32.03
C LEU A 498 -21.40 4.59 -33.16
N GLU A 499 -22.13 3.52 -33.42
CA GLU A 499 -21.85 2.61 -34.54
C GLU A 499 -22.28 3.21 -35.89
N TRP A 500 -23.47 3.82 -35.93
CA TRP A 500 -24.13 4.20 -37.19
C TRP A 500 -24.08 5.70 -37.50
N THR A 501 -24.13 6.55 -36.47
CA THR A 501 -24.16 8.01 -36.59
C THR A 501 -23.35 8.65 -35.46
N PRO A 502 -22.03 8.40 -35.37
CA PRO A 502 -21.24 8.85 -34.22
C PRO A 502 -21.03 10.36 -34.15
N LEU A 503 -21.25 11.10 -35.25
CA LEU A 503 -20.98 12.54 -35.32
C LEU A 503 -22.29 13.35 -35.45
N PRO A 504 -22.30 14.63 -35.04
CA PRO A 504 -23.47 15.50 -35.17
C PRO A 504 -23.96 15.62 -36.62
N ALA A 505 -23.02 15.74 -37.57
CA ALA A 505 -23.31 15.83 -39.00
C ALA A 505 -24.03 14.60 -39.56
N ASP A 506 -23.89 13.43 -38.93
CA ASP A 506 -24.57 12.19 -39.37
C ASP A 506 -26.08 12.21 -39.06
N MET A 507 -26.51 13.13 -38.18
CA MET A 507 -27.90 13.32 -37.77
C MET A 507 -28.56 14.52 -38.45
N ALA A 508 -27.79 15.35 -39.16
CA ALA A 508 -28.31 16.52 -39.84
C ALA A 508 -29.32 16.13 -40.91
N GLY A 509 -30.51 16.76 -40.88
CA GLY A 509 -31.58 16.52 -41.85
C GLY A 509 -32.33 15.20 -41.71
N ARG A 510 -31.98 14.35 -40.73
CA ARG A 510 -32.67 13.06 -40.49
C ARG A 510 -33.81 13.21 -39.48
N THR A 511 -34.89 12.48 -39.72
CA THR A 511 -36.00 12.39 -38.77
C THR A 511 -35.70 11.39 -37.64
N VAL A 512 -36.43 11.50 -36.52
CA VAL A 512 -36.29 10.54 -35.42
C VAL A 512 -36.64 9.13 -35.88
N GLU A 513 -37.67 9.01 -36.71
CA GLU A 513 -38.18 7.76 -37.26
C GLU A 513 -37.15 7.07 -38.16
N GLU A 514 -36.44 7.81 -39.00
CA GLU A 514 -35.34 7.29 -39.82
C GLU A 514 -34.18 6.75 -38.96
N LEU A 515 -33.75 7.51 -37.95
CA LEU A 515 -32.67 7.08 -37.06
C LEU A 515 -33.08 5.87 -36.22
N LEU A 516 -34.33 5.80 -35.77
CA LEU A 516 -34.87 4.63 -35.07
C LEU A 516 -34.75 3.36 -35.92
N GLU A 517 -35.07 3.45 -37.21
CA GLU A 517 -34.99 2.31 -38.13
C GLU A 517 -33.54 1.85 -38.32
N VAL A 518 -32.61 2.78 -38.51
CA VAL A 518 -31.17 2.46 -38.62
C VAL A 518 -30.67 1.78 -37.34
N TYR A 519 -30.99 2.33 -36.16
CA TYR A 519 -30.48 1.77 -34.90
C TYR A 519 -31.09 0.41 -34.55
N ARG A 520 -32.29 0.07 -35.05
CA ARG A 520 -32.86 -1.28 -34.90
C ARG A 520 -32.03 -2.36 -35.60
N GLN A 521 -31.24 -2.00 -36.61
CA GLN A 521 -30.33 -2.91 -37.30
C GLN A 521 -29.10 -3.28 -36.45
N SER A 522 -28.86 -2.57 -35.34
CA SER A 522 -27.77 -2.90 -34.43
C SER A 522 -28.03 -4.19 -33.65
N GLU A 523 -26.97 -4.97 -33.44
CA GLU A 523 -27.02 -6.21 -32.68
C GLU A 523 -27.65 -6.03 -31.29
N GLY A 524 -28.65 -6.86 -30.97
CA GLY A 524 -29.30 -6.88 -29.67
C GLY A 524 -30.18 -5.67 -29.34
N MET A 525 -30.45 -4.80 -30.32
CA MET A 525 -31.36 -3.66 -30.21
C MET A 525 -32.80 -4.07 -30.56
N LYS A 526 -33.73 -3.89 -29.62
CA LYS A 526 -35.17 -4.15 -29.84
C LYS A 526 -36.02 -2.88 -29.90
N CYS A 527 -35.79 -1.97 -28.94
CA CYS A 527 -36.54 -0.72 -28.84
C CYS A 527 -35.56 0.42 -28.49
N PRO A 528 -35.06 1.17 -29.50
CA PRO A 528 -34.24 2.33 -29.23
C PRO A 528 -35.07 3.42 -28.55
N GLN A 529 -34.45 4.14 -27.61
CA GLN A 529 -35.16 5.11 -26.77
C GLN A 529 -35.46 6.40 -27.54
N LYS A 530 -36.67 6.50 -28.13
CA LYS A 530 -37.12 7.65 -28.95
C LYS A 530 -36.81 9.01 -28.32
N ALA A 531 -37.15 9.18 -27.03
CA ALA A 531 -36.92 10.43 -26.31
C ALA A 531 -35.43 10.84 -26.27
N LYS A 532 -34.51 9.88 -26.14
CA LYS A 532 -33.06 10.17 -26.15
C LYS A 532 -32.56 10.52 -27.54
N ILE A 533 -33.07 9.87 -28.57
CA ILE A 533 -32.69 10.16 -29.97
C ILE A 533 -33.17 11.57 -30.34
N GLN A 534 -34.38 11.94 -29.95
CA GLN A 534 -34.88 13.30 -30.13
C GLN A 534 -34.01 14.33 -29.40
N ALA A 535 -33.66 14.07 -28.14
CA ALA A 535 -32.76 14.95 -27.38
C ALA A 535 -31.39 15.07 -28.06
N LEU A 536 -30.88 13.96 -28.60
CA LEU A 536 -29.59 13.93 -29.28
C LEU A 536 -29.57 14.75 -30.57
N ILE A 537 -30.61 14.63 -31.41
CA ILE A 537 -30.78 15.46 -32.61
C ILE A 537 -30.78 16.94 -32.22
N ASN A 538 -31.48 17.31 -31.15
CA ASN A 538 -31.51 18.70 -30.69
C ASN A 538 -30.10 19.18 -30.28
N THR A 539 -29.36 18.37 -29.52
CA THR A 539 -27.98 18.72 -29.14
C THR A 539 -26.99 18.71 -30.32
N ALA A 540 -27.26 17.93 -31.37
CA ALA A 540 -26.40 17.85 -32.54
C ALA A 540 -26.39 19.17 -33.36
N LYS A 541 -27.49 19.92 -33.34
CA LYS A 541 -27.62 21.20 -34.08
C LYS A 541 -26.62 22.26 -33.62
N ASP A 542 -26.41 22.33 -32.31
CA ASP A 542 -25.56 23.33 -31.65
C ASP A 542 -24.22 22.74 -31.18
N SER A 543 -23.85 21.56 -31.67
CA SER A 543 -22.66 20.84 -31.20
C SER A 543 -21.37 21.57 -31.58
N ILE A 544 -20.47 21.74 -30.61
CA ILE A 544 -19.13 22.34 -30.82
C ILE A 544 -18.05 21.33 -31.25
N GLY A 545 -18.46 20.09 -31.55
CA GLY A 545 -17.57 19.02 -31.98
C GLY A 545 -16.72 19.36 -33.21
N VAL A 546 -15.51 18.82 -33.26
CA VAL A 546 -14.57 19.02 -34.39
C VAL A 546 -15.18 18.51 -35.70
N THR A 547 -15.15 19.34 -36.75
CA THR A 547 -15.68 19.02 -38.09
C THR A 547 -14.62 18.50 -39.06
N GLU A 548 -13.35 18.50 -38.66
CA GLU A 548 -12.21 18.07 -39.46
C GLU A 548 -11.82 16.61 -39.22
N GLY A 549 -11.40 15.91 -40.29
CA GLY A 549 -10.98 14.51 -40.20
C GLY A 549 -12.10 13.52 -39.86
N THR A 550 -13.36 13.90 -40.12
CA THR A 550 -14.56 13.15 -39.69
C THR A 550 -14.66 11.76 -40.30
N ALA A 551 -14.14 11.54 -41.51
CA ALA A 551 -14.14 10.22 -42.15
C ALA A 551 -13.38 9.17 -41.31
N MET A 552 -12.15 9.48 -40.88
CA MET A 552 -11.35 8.57 -40.05
C MET A 552 -11.88 8.50 -38.61
N ALA A 553 -12.45 9.59 -38.10
CA ALA A 553 -13.13 9.59 -36.80
C ALA A 553 -14.27 8.58 -36.74
N ARG A 554 -15.14 8.54 -37.75
CA ARG A 554 -16.22 7.55 -37.87
C ARG A 554 -15.68 6.14 -37.87
N PHE A 555 -14.65 5.88 -38.67
CA PHE A 555 -14.03 4.55 -38.77
C PHE A 555 -13.47 4.08 -37.42
N GLU A 556 -12.71 4.93 -36.73
CA GLU A 556 -12.13 4.60 -35.42
C GLU A 556 -13.20 4.37 -34.35
N ILE A 557 -14.21 5.23 -34.27
CA ILE A 557 -15.32 5.08 -33.29
C ILE A 557 -16.03 3.75 -33.54
N ALA A 558 -16.39 3.43 -34.79
CA ALA A 558 -17.03 2.17 -35.14
C ALA A 558 -16.14 0.96 -34.80
N ALA A 559 -14.84 1.03 -35.04
CA ALA A 559 -13.90 -0.02 -34.67
C ALA A 559 -13.84 -0.24 -33.14
N PHE A 560 -13.83 0.84 -32.34
CA PHE A 560 -13.88 0.72 -30.89
C PHE A 560 -15.22 0.18 -30.38
N VAL A 561 -16.35 0.57 -30.98
CA VAL A 561 -17.67 0.03 -30.62
C VAL A 561 -17.74 -1.48 -30.89
N ARG A 562 -17.26 -1.94 -32.06
CA ARG A 562 -17.17 -3.37 -32.37
C ARG A 562 -16.31 -4.12 -31.34
N ARG A 563 -15.12 -3.59 -31.03
CA ARG A 563 -14.25 -4.21 -30.01
C ARG A 563 -14.89 -4.23 -28.63
N TYR A 564 -15.61 -3.17 -28.26
CA TYR A 564 -16.31 -3.09 -26.97
C TYR A 564 -17.40 -4.16 -26.85
N ARG A 565 -18.23 -4.34 -27.89
CA ARG A 565 -19.26 -5.40 -27.93
C ARG A 565 -18.65 -6.79 -27.89
N GLN A 566 -17.58 -7.03 -28.65
CA GLN A 566 -16.85 -8.29 -28.62
C GLN A 566 -16.36 -8.61 -27.20
N LEU A 567 -15.73 -7.65 -26.52
CA LEU A 567 -15.27 -7.82 -25.14
C LEU A 567 -16.42 -8.07 -24.16
N GLU A 568 -17.57 -7.41 -24.36
CA GLU A 568 -18.77 -7.65 -23.56
C GLU A 568 -19.29 -9.08 -23.72
N ALA A 569 -19.36 -9.59 -24.95
CA ALA A 569 -19.76 -10.96 -25.25
C ALA A 569 -18.75 -11.99 -24.70
N GLU A 570 -17.45 -11.78 -24.88
CA GLU A 570 -16.39 -12.65 -24.34
C GLU A 570 -16.45 -12.71 -22.81
N ILE A 571 -16.65 -11.57 -22.13
CA ILE A 571 -16.80 -11.52 -20.68
C ILE A 571 -18.07 -12.25 -20.22
N ALA A 572 -19.18 -12.08 -20.93
CA ALA A 572 -20.45 -12.73 -20.60
C ALA A 572 -20.37 -14.26 -20.76
N ALA A 573 -19.77 -14.74 -21.86
CA ALA A 573 -19.53 -16.16 -22.09
C ALA A 573 -18.63 -16.75 -21.00
N LEU A 574 -17.54 -16.08 -20.67
CA LEU A 574 -16.62 -16.51 -19.61
C LEU A 574 -17.28 -16.49 -18.22
N ASP A 575 -18.12 -15.50 -17.91
CA ASP A 575 -18.88 -15.46 -16.66
C ASP A 575 -19.88 -16.64 -16.58
N ALA A 576 -20.49 -17.05 -17.70
CA ALA A 576 -21.37 -18.22 -17.76
C ALA A 576 -20.61 -19.54 -17.54
N GLU A 577 -19.46 -19.74 -18.20
CA GLU A 577 -18.61 -20.92 -18.00
C GLU A 577 -18.09 -21.02 -16.56
N LEU A 578 -17.56 -19.92 -16.02
CA LEU A 578 -17.09 -19.88 -14.63
C LEU A 578 -18.21 -20.13 -13.63
N LYS A 579 -19.44 -19.69 -13.95
CA LYS A 579 -20.61 -19.98 -13.12
C LYS A 579 -20.97 -21.46 -13.15
N ALA A 580 -20.98 -22.10 -14.32
CA ALA A 580 -21.23 -23.54 -14.41
C ALA A 580 -20.17 -24.33 -13.64
N LEU A 581 -18.89 -23.97 -13.79
CA LEU A 581 -17.78 -24.59 -13.07
C LEU A 581 -17.87 -24.41 -11.56
N VAL A 582 -18.16 -23.20 -11.06
CA VAL A 582 -18.21 -22.99 -9.62
C VAL A 582 -19.39 -23.72 -8.98
N GLN A 583 -20.50 -23.90 -9.71
CA GLN A 583 -21.70 -24.57 -9.22
C GLN A 583 -21.49 -26.07 -8.95
N THR A 584 -20.49 -26.70 -9.56
CA THR A 584 -20.14 -28.10 -9.27
C THR A 584 -19.32 -28.26 -7.99
N THR A 585 -18.82 -27.15 -7.41
CA THR A 585 -18.01 -27.20 -6.18
C THR A 585 -18.87 -27.33 -4.92
N MET A 586 -18.38 -28.13 -3.97
CA MET A 586 -19.02 -28.33 -2.66
C MET A 586 -19.07 -27.03 -1.84
N GLU A 587 -18.14 -26.10 -2.04
CA GLU A 587 -18.08 -24.81 -1.38
C GLU A 587 -19.19 -23.87 -1.84
N TYR A 588 -19.60 -23.94 -3.11
CA TYR A 588 -20.58 -23.01 -3.69
C TYR A 588 -21.91 -23.05 -2.94
N GLN A 589 -22.44 -24.25 -2.63
CA GLN A 589 -23.69 -24.39 -1.87
C GLN A 589 -23.64 -23.66 -0.52
N TRP A 590 -22.51 -23.70 0.20
CA TRP A 590 -22.37 -23.06 1.50
C TRP A 590 -22.18 -21.56 1.36
N LEU A 591 -21.31 -21.12 0.44
CA LEU A 591 -21.05 -19.70 0.19
C LEU A 591 -22.30 -18.96 -0.30
N LYS A 592 -23.15 -19.65 -1.08
CA LYS A 592 -24.38 -19.08 -1.63
C LYS A 592 -25.44 -18.79 -0.57
N THR A 593 -25.39 -19.45 0.59
CA THR A 593 -26.29 -19.16 1.72
C THR A 593 -26.06 -17.80 2.39
N VAL A 594 -24.94 -17.12 2.08
CA VAL A 594 -24.66 -15.78 2.61
C VAL A 594 -25.33 -14.74 1.71
N ASP A 595 -26.47 -14.20 2.15
CA ASP A 595 -27.16 -13.13 1.43
C ASP A 595 -26.23 -11.96 1.14
N GLY A 596 -26.21 -11.49 -0.11
CA GLY A 596 -25.28 -10.46 -0.59
C GLY A 596 -24.01 -11.00 -1.27
N LEU A 597 -23.73 -12.31 -1.22
CA LEU A 597 -22.70 -12.95 -2.05
C LEU A 597 -23.28 -13.48 -3.37
N GLY A 598 -23.10 -12.69 -4.44
CA GLY A 598 -23.42 -13.11 -5.81
C GLY A 598 -22.41 -14.08 -6.40
N ASP A 599 -22.82 -14.83 -7.44
CA ASP A 599 -22.01 -15.88 -8.09
C ASP A 599 -20.63 -15.34 -8.54
N ALA A 600 -20.60 -14.16 -9.15
CA ALA A 600 -19.36 -13.51 -9.58
C ALA A 600 -18.37 -13.26 -8.42
N THR A 601 -18.87 -12.98 -7.21
CA THR A 601 -18.05 -12.78 -6.03
C THR A 601 -17.53 -14.11 -5.49
N ILE A 602 -18.38 -15.15 -5.50
CA ILE A 602 -17.99 -16.50 -5.10
C ILE A 602 -16.89 -17.04 -6.01
N ILE A 603 -17.04 -16.89 -7.33
CA ILE A 603 -16.03 -17.22 -8.33
C ILE A 603 -14.70 -16.51 -8.01
N ASP A 604 -14.73 -15.19 -7.83
CA ASP A 604 -13.53 -14.40 -7.54
C ASP A 604 -12.87 -14.81 -6.20
N LEU A 605 -13.67 -15.18 -5.18
CA LEU A 605 -13.18 -15.65 -3.89
C LEU A 605 -12.53 -17.03 -4.01
N LEU A 606 -13.20 -18.01 -4.61
CA LEU A 606 -12.68 -19.36 -4.79
C LEU A 606 -11.49 -19.38 -5.75
N ALA A 607 -11.49 -18.54 -6.79
CA ALA A 607 -10.31 -18.34 -7.61
C ALA A 607 -9.12 -17.86 -6.76
N GLU A 608 -9.31 -16.92 -5.83
CA GLU A 608 -8.22 -16.35 -5.01
C GLU A 608 -7.84 -17.18 -3.78
N ILE A 609 -8.77 -17.92 -3.20
CA ILE A 609 -8.57 -18.70 -1.98
C ILE A 609 -8.25 -20.15 -2.34
N GLY A 610 -9.03 -20.73 -3.27
CA GLY A 610 -9.21 -22.17 -3.48
C GLY A 610 -10.13 -22.77 -2.41
N SER A 611 -10.16 -24.09 -2.30
CA SER A 611 -10.93 -24.81 -1.28
C SER A 611 -10.53 -24.37 0.13
N PHE A 612 -11.55 -24.23 0.99
CA PHE A 612 -11.39 -23.87 2.39
C PHE A 612 -10.86 -25.05 3.23
N ALA A 613 -10.97 -26.29 2.74
CA ALA A 613 -10.50 -27.50 3.43
C ALA A 613 -8.98 -27.51 3.65
N HIS A 614 -8.21 -26.77 2.84
CA HIS A 614 -6.76 -26.66 2.98
C HIS A 614 -6.31 -25.73 4.12
N TYR A 615 -7.25 -25.06 4.79
CA TYR A 615 -6.95 -24.18 5.91
C TYR A 615 -7.42 -24.85 7.21
N ARG A 616 -6.58 -24.76 8.24
CA ARG A 616 -6.90 -25.24 9.59
C ARG A 616 -7.46 -24.14 10.48
N ASP A 617 -7.00 -22.91 10.24
CA ASP A 617 -7.35 -21.74 11.04
C ASP A 617 -7.68 -20.57 10.11
N PRO A 618 -8.80 -19.85 10.32
CA PRO A 618 -9.16 -18.71 9.49
C PRO A 618 -8.12 -17.58 9.51
N ARG A 619 -7.24 -17.51 10.52
CA ARG A 619 -6.09 -16.60 10.56
C ARG A 619 -5.15 -16.80 9.37
N GLN A 620 -5.08 -18.01 8.81
CA GLN A 620 -4.30 -18.28 7.60
C GLN A 620 -4.88 -17.55 6.40
N LEU A 621 -6.21 -17.51 6.25
CA LEU A 621 -6.90 -16.72 5.21
C LEU A 621 -6.72 -15.22 5.43
N VAL A 622 -6.79 -14.76 6.68
CA VAL A 622 -6.55 -13.34 7.03
C VAL A 622 -5.11 -12.93 6.66
N LYS A 623 -4.13 -13.80 6.92
CA LYS A 623 -2.72 -13.62 6.53
C LYS A 623 -2.56 -13.66 5.01
N LEU A 624 -3.22 -14.60 4.33
CA LEU A 624 -3.24 -14.73 2.87
C LEU A 624 -3.77 -13.45 2.21
N ALA A 625 -4.85 -12.87 2.74
CA ALA A 625 -5.36 -11.58 2.31
C ALA A 625 -4.45 -10.41 2.73
N GLY A 626 -3.56 -10.58 3.72
CA GLY A 626 -2.72 -9.48 4.24
C GLY A 626 -3.52 -8.47 5.06
N LEU A 627 -4.55 -8.96 5.75
CA LEU A 627 -5.41 -8.21 6.68
C LEU A 627 -4.90 -8.29 8.13
N THR A 628 -3.79 -8.98 8.39
CA THR A 628 -3.10 -8.99 9.68
C THR A 628 -2.66 -7.57 10.06
N LEU A 629 -2.90 -7.15 11.30
CA LEU A 629 -2.41 -5.87 11.80
C LEU A 629 -0.90 -5.93 12.04
N LYS A 630 -0.20 -4.88 11.62
CA LYS A 630 1.19 -4.58 11.96
C LYS A 630 1.22 -3.32 12.80
N GLU A 631 2.17 -3.28 13.71
CA GLU A 631 2.43 -2.14 14.58
C GLU A 631 3.92 -1.85 14.50
N ASN A 632 4.29 -0.58 14.31
CA ASN A 632 5.68 -0.14 14.41
C ASN A 632 5.86 0.52 15.78
N SER A 633 6.11 -0.32 16.78
CA SER A 633 6.34 0.14 18.15
C SER A 633 7.81 -0.01 18.52
N SER A 634 8.34 0.99 19.21
CA SER A 634 9.65 0.92 19.87
C SER A 634 9.43 0.82 21.38
N GLY A 635 10.48 0.48 22.14
CA GLY A 635 10.40 0.41 23.60
C GLY A 635 9.92 1.69 24.29
N GLN A 636 9.86 2.82 23.58
CA GLN A 636 9.40 4.13 24.08
C GLN A 636 8.13 4.67 23.40
N ARG A 637 7.60 4.02 22.35
CA ARG A 637 6.40 4.50 21.62
C ARG A 637 5.56 3.34 21.12
N LYS A 638 4.26 3.33 21.46
CA LYS A 638 3.25 2.49 20.79
C LYS A 638 2.78 3.16 19.50
N GLY A 639 3.00 2.53 18.36
CA GLY A 639 2.57 2.99 17.04
C GLY A 639 1.11 2.65 16.74
N GLN A 640 0.51 3.28 15.72
CA GLN A 640 -0.82 2.91 15.25
C GLN A 640 -0.78 1.55 14.52
N LYS A 641 -1.82 0.74 14.75
CA LYS A 641 -2.00 -0.55 14.07
C LYS A 641 -2.56 -0.33 12.67
N HIS A 642 -1.85 -0.82 11.65
CA HIS A 642 -2.30 -0.81 10.25
C HIS A 642 -2.35 -2.22 9.70
N ILE A 643 -3.17 -2.49 8.68
CA ILE A 643 -3.09 -3.77 7.96
C ILE A 643 -1.72 -3.93 7.29
N SER A 644 -1.20 -5.16 7.25
CA SER A 644 0.14 -5.44 6.73
C SER A 644 0.27 -5.18 5.24
N LYS A 645 -0.81 -5.44 4.49
CA LYS A 645 -0.86 -5.46 3.01
C LYS A 645 0.14 -6.43 2.36
N ARG A 646 0.74 -7.34 3.15
CA ARG A 646 1.76 -8.32 2.72
C ARG A 646 1.17 -9.62 2.14
N GLY A 647 -0.15 -9.69 1.95
CA GLY A 647 -0.84 -10.81 1.29
C GLY A 647 -1.37 -10.44 -0.11
N ARG A 648 -2.18 -11.33 -0.71
CA ARG A 648 -2.76 -11.22 -2.05
C ARG A 648 -3.60 -9.95 -2.20
N LYS A 649 -3.13 -9.02 -3.03
CA LYS A 649 -3.82 -7.74 -3.32
C LYS A 649 -5.21 -7.95 -3.93
N ARG A 650 -5.33 -8.95 -4.80
CA ARG A 650 -6.56 -9.28 -5.53
C ARG A 650 -7.62 -9.82 -4.58
N LEU A 651 -7.31 -10.81 -3.74
CA LEU A 651 -8.17 -11.24 -2.63
C LEU A 651 -8.69 -10.07 -1.77
N ARG A 652 -7.84 -9.11 -1.37
CA ARG A 652 -8.31 -7.91 -0.63
C ARG A 652 -9.32 -7.09 -1.42
N SER A 653 -9.09 -6.91 -2.72
CA SER A 653 -10.01 -6.16 -3.60
C SER A 653 -11.34 -6.87 -3.74
N VAL A 654 -11.33 -8.21 -3.88
CA VAL A 654 -12.54 -9.04 -3.91
C VAL A 654 -13.32 -8.89 -2.61
N LEU A 655 -12.68 -9.07 -1.46
CA LEU A 655 -13.32 -8.96 -0.14
C LEU A 655 -13.92 -7.58 0.11
N PHE A 656 -13.24 -6.51 -0.31
CA PHE A 656 -13.76 -5.15 -0.17
C PHE A 656 -14.99 -4.93 -1.04
N ARG A 657 -14.95 -5.36 -2.31
CA ARG A 657 -16.10 -5.27 -3.24
C ARG A 657 -17.28 -6.13 -2.79
N ALA A 658 -17.01 -7.32 -2.26
CA ALA A 658 -18.02 -8.23 -1.69
C ALA A 658 -18.78 -7.57 -0.53
N MET A 659 -18.11 -6.70 0.24
CA MET A 659 -18.69 -6.11 1.43
C MET A 659 -19.78 -5.07 1.13
N ILE A 660 -19.76 -4.45 -0.06
CA ILE A 660 -20.74 -3.44 -0.45
C ILE A 660 -22.16 -4.03 -0.58
N PRO A 661 -22.41 -5.08 -1.39
CA PRO A 661 -23.72 -5.73 -1.43
C PRO A 661 -24.06 -6.45 -0.12
N LEU A 662 -23.07 -6.99 0.61
CA LEU A 662 -23.29 -7.60 1.93
C LEU A 662 -23.89 -6.61 2.92
N ILE A 663 -23.30 -5.42 3.09
CA ILE A 663 -23.84 -4.40 4.01
C ILE A 663 -25.25 -3.96 3.58
N ARG A 664 -25.51 -3.89 2.27
CA ARG A 664 -26.82 -3.48 1.74
C ARG A 664 -27.91 -4.53 1.99
N HIS A 665 -27.61 -5.81 1.78
CA HIS A 665 -28.63 -6.87 1.72
C HIS A 665 -28.63 -7.79 2.94
N ASN A 666 -27.55 -7.86 3.70
CA ASN A 666 -27.43 -8.72 4.88
C ASN A 666 -27.51 -7.89 6.16
N GLU A 667 -28.59 -8.09 6.92
CA GLU A 667 -28.88 -7.34 8.14
C GLU A 667 -27.75 -7.46 9.18
N ALA A 668 -27.26 -8.67 9.44
CA ALA A 668 -26.20 -8.89 10.43
C ALA A 668 -24.88 -8.17 10.07
N PHE A 669 -24.50 -8.11 8.78
CA PHE A 669 -23.33 -7.33 8.36
C PHE A 669 -23.58 -5.82 8.43
N ARG A 670 -24.81 -5.36 8.21
CA ARG A 670 -25.21 -3.96 8.31
C ARG A 670 -25.15 -3.46 9.76
N GLU A 671 -25.76 -4.20 10.68
CA GLU A 671 -25.71 -3.89 12.11
C GLU A 671 -24.28 -3.84 12.63
N LEU A 672 -23.42 -4.78 12.22
CA LEU A 672 -22.00 -4.73 12.59
C LEU A 672 -21.27 -3.55 11.97
N HIS A 673 -21.64 -3.17 10.74
CA HIS A 673 -21.07 -1.98 10.11
C HIS A 673 -21.38 -0.73 10.93
N GLU A 674 -22.66 -0.56 11.29
CA GLU A 674 -23.18 0.53 12.12
C GLU A 674 -22.57 0.53 13.52
N TYR A 675 -22.48 -0.64 14.17
CA TYR A 675 -21.82 -0.77 15.47
C TYR A 675 -20.36 -0.33 15.40
N TYR A 676 -19.59 -0.77 14.40
CA TYR A 676 -18.19 -0.37 14.29
C TYR A 676 -18.00 1.12 14.03
N THR A 677 -18.94 1.78 13.34
CA THR A 677 -18.87 3.22 13.04
C THR A 677 -19.39 4.09 14.18
N THR A 678 -20.28 3.56 15.04
CA THR A 678 -20.95 4.32 16.11
C THR A 678 -20.53 3.95 17.53
N ARG A 679 -19.75 2.88 17.74
CA ARG A 679 -19.29 2.47 19.08
C ARG A 679 -18.58 3.58 19.86
N SER A 680 -18.84 3.64 21.16
CA SER A 680 -18.31 4.66 22.07
C SER A 680 -16.79 4.67 22.18
N VAL A 681 -16.15 3.49 22.06
CA VAL A 681 -14.69 3.34 22.14
C VAL A 681 -14.11 3.08 20.76
N ASN A 682 -13.27 4.01 20.29
CA ASN A 682 -12.55 3.92 19.01
C ASN A 682 -13.48 3.68 17.79
N PRO A 683 -14.42 4.59 17.50
CA PRO A 683 -15.28 4.48 16.33
C PRO A 683 -14.44 4.41 15.04
N LEU A 684 -14.80 3.51 14.15
CA LEU A 684 -14.09 3.31 12.89
C LEU A 684 -14.71 4.18 11.80
N THR A 685 -13.88 4.73 10.91
CA THR A 685 -14.39 5.30 9.64
C THR A 685 -15.10 4.21 8.83
N GLY A 686 -16.04 4.58 7.95
CA GLY A 686 -16.76 3.61 7.12
C GLY A 686 -15.84 2.64 6.36
N LYS A 687 -14.71 3.14 5.81
CA LYS A 687 -13.69 2.30 5.16
C LYS A 687 -12.97 1.36 6.13
N GLN A 688 -12.65 1.81 7.34
CA GLN A 688 -12.03 0.96 8.37
C GLN A 688 -12.99 -0.12 8.86
N SER A 689 -14.28 0.21 9.02
CA SER A 689 -15.34 -0.75 9.36
C SER A 689 -15.44 -1.84 8.29
N ILE A 690 -15.49 -1.47 7.00
CA ILE A 690 -15.48 -2.45 5.89
C ILE A 690 -14.25 -3.37 5.96
N VAL A 691 -13.05 -2.84 6.22
CA VAL A 691 -11.82 -3.65 6.34
C VAL A 691 -11.90 -4.62 7.53
N ALA A 692 -12.46 -4.18 8.66
CA ALA A 692 -12.71 -5.06 9.81
C ALA A 692 -13.72 -6.16 9.47
N LEU A 693 -14.78 -5.82 8.73
CA LEU A 693 -15.77 -6.78 8.24
C LEU A 693 -15.20 -7.75 7.21
N CYS A 694 -14.26 -7.37 6.36
CA CYS A 694 -13.56 -8.33 5.48
C CYS A 694 -12.86 -9.44 6.28
N ARG A 695 -12.26 -9.11 7.44
CA ARG A 695 -11.69 -10.12 8.34
C ARG A 695 -12.75 -11.02 8.94
N LYS A 696 -13.89 -10.46 9.38
CA LYS A 696 -15.02 -11.24 9.91
C LYS A 696 -15.60 -12.15 8.83
N LEU A 697 -15.79 -11.66 7.61
CA LEU A 697 -16.25 -12.44 6.47
C LEU A 697 -15.35 -13.66 6.25
N LEU A 698 -14.02 -13.51 6.19
CA LEU A 698 -13.13 -14.67 6.04
C LEU A 698 -13.30 -15.72 7.13
N ASN A 699 -13.53 -15.31 8.39
CA ASN A 699 -13.80 -16.25 9.47
C ASN A 699 -15.15 -16.97 9.27
N VAL A 700 -16.19 -16.23 8.84
CA VAL A 700 -17.51 -16.79 8.55
C VAL A 700 -17.44 -17.79 7.40
N LEU A 701 -16.84 -17.39 6.27
CA LEU A 701 -16.67 -18.24 5.09
C LEU A 701 -15.90 -19.51 5.42
N PHE A 702 -14.81 -19.38 6.19
CA PHE A 702 -14.07 -20.53 6.68
C PHE A 702 -14.95 -21.47 7.50
N ALA A 703 -15.71 -20.94 8.46
CA ALA A 703 -16.54 -21.75 9.34
C ALA A 703 -17.66 -22.48 8.58
N ILE A 704 -18.38 -21.79 7.69
CA ILE A 704 -19.50 -22.41 6.95
C ILE A 704 -19.02 -23.49 5.97
N CYS A 705 -17.89 -23.27 5.28
CA CYS A 705 -17.36 -24.24 4.33
C CYS A 705 -16.71 -25.45 5.03
N THR A 706 -15.97 -25.24 6.13
CA THR A 706 -15.31 -26.36 6.84
C THR A 706 -16.28 -27.18 7.67
N LYS A 707 -17.29 -26.54 8.29
CA LYS A 707 -18.33 -27.24 9.05
C LYS A 707 -19.49 -27.73 8.20
N LYS A 708 -19.49 -27.40 6.90
CA LYS A 708 -20.55 -27.77 5.94
C LYS A 708 -21.94 -27.41 6.48
N GLN A 709 -22.10 -26.15 6.88
CA GLN A 709 -23.33 -25.62 7.48
C GLN A 709 -23.73 -24.32 6.77
N ALA A 710 -25.04 -24.05 6.69
CA ALA A 710 -25.53 -22.79 6.17
C ALA A 710 -25.11 -21.59 7.05
N PHE A 711 -25.07 -20.41 6.43
CA PHE A 711 -24.86 -19.16 7.15
C PHE A 711 -26.01 -18.88 8.13
N ASP A 712 -25.65 -18.53 9.37
CA ASP A 712 -26.58 -18.19 10.45
C ASP A 712 -26.26 -16.77 10.94
N ALA A 713 -27.16 -15.84 10.60
CA ALA A 713 -27.06 -14.43 10.96
C ALA A 713 -27.14 -14.21 12.49
N GLU A 714 -28.02 -14.94 13.19
CA GLU A 714 -28.21 -14.83 14.63
C GLU A 714 -26.99 -15.28 15.41
N ARG A 715 -26.40 -16.41 14.99
CA ARG A 715 -25.14 -16.87 15.56
C ARG A 715 -24.03 -15.84 15.36
N MET A 716 -23.94 -15.25 14.18
CA MET A 716 -22.94 -14.22 13.89
C MET A 716 -23.11 -12.98 14.79
N ARG A 717 -24.35 -12.53 15.04
CA ARG A 717 -24.68 -11.44 15.97
C ARG A 717 -24.25 -11.77 17.40
N ARG A 718 -24.67 -12.95 17.90
CA ARG A 718 -24.33 -13.43 19.25
C ARG A 718 -22.83 -13.53 19.49
N ASP A 719 -22.06 -14.04 18.54
CA ASP A 719 -20.60 -14.17 18.67
C ASP A 719 -19.89 -12.81 18.84
N VAL A 720 -20.43 -11.75 18.25
CA VAL A 720 -19.80 -10.41 18.30
C VAL A 720 -20.22 -9.66 19.56
N LEU A 721 -21.49 -9.74 19.96
CA LEU A 721 -22.01 -9.05 21.14
C LEU A 721 -21.60 -9.74 22.46
N SER A 722 -21.38 -11.06 22.46
CA SER A 722 -20.89 -11.80 23.63
C SER A 722 -19.40 -11.57 23.97
N HIS A 723 -18.57 -11.19 22.99
CA HIS A 723 -17.13 -10.97 23.16
C HIS A 723 -16.75 -9.54 23.58
N VAL A 724 -17.74 -8.65 23.78
CA VAL A 724 -17.52 -7.25 24.14
C VAL A 724 -17.00 -7.02 25.58
N PRO A 725 -17.22 -7.87 26.60
CA PRO A 725 -16.73 -7.54 27.95
C PRO A 725 -15.21 -7.69 28.19
N HIS A 726 -14.45 -8.44 27.38
CA HIS A 726 -13.13 -8.93 27.83
C HIS A 726 -11.90 -8.69 26.93
N ARG A 727 -12.00 -7.92 25.84
CA ARG A 727 -10.82 -7.60 25.00
C ARG A 727 -10.57 -6.11 24.77
N ALA A 728 -10.90 -5.31 25.78
CA ALA A 728 -10.61 -3.87 25.83
C ALA A 728 -9.38 -3.51 26.68
N ALA A 729 -8.47 -4.47 26.93
CA ALA A 729 -7.18 -4.24 27.60
C ALA A 729 -6.00 -4.39 26.62
#